data_AF-A0A1J4K780-F1
#
_entry.id   AF-A0A1J4K780-F1
#
_cell.length_a   1.000
_cell.length_b   1.000
_cell.length_c   1.000
_cell.angle_alpha   90.00
_cell.angle_beta   90.00
_cell.angle_gamma   90.00
#
_symmetry.space_group_name_H-M   'P 1'
#
loop_
_entity.id
_entity.type
_entity.pdbx_description
1 polymer ?
#
loop_
_entity_poly.entity_id
_entity_poly.type
_entity_poly.pdbx_seq_one_letter_code
_entity_poly.pdbx_strand_id
1 'polypeptide(L)'
;MKSTIEQSCLSRSSIDQVDSNARKLVVSGKHSLFDRLFPFYDHFFQSSELPVFVDYIGFAFFALQFFFVSFWSSNAEIFVGKEDGGSQANDVINLLIQFFLHITPKTDSKGNPNYLITFIAFTACFLLIVLFLVIEITVYTVKRRFIDSLFYLAHFLIKFLNMIILVPLAIFAGTLFVDVWNYPEAINIMFLVLTVIYFAVLMVLFSITIKLLCNTPFIPSAPYAGWNYMPVQWIFLSAPIFGFLELFFHILESWTFLVLVVFHMIVVCLLSYWIIFLPFIPLHMNVFTYGLCVASGIADVFVIISYFSSLHIGYIICLISIVLGIVASVLFYIMQRRKIKRVRLNLSPEQSSSISDSDKVEIFESLGVHKSENNAYFCMRVGLSEASELFIDWSLTKFIFTNHDSNRMSCLCVLFMTFFPSESRLLNTLFTSATRKRHLNLPHRFLLYQVNRIRSLRTSSSSNDAAEKLQSLIQTRHRINDLIHDFWLTIPSSTLPFSKLYATLSKSNVLWQEAIKDYPNSTRIAEEYSNFLIDCSTNFIEGIKMKRRVDLIDSGQNFSIDISFKTFVRTYPNYIKKGIIGIRGNFINKMAHGHGSSSGSSNSADKSYSLTTNSEIDIELEEQIGQTMFTFSRMRLALQRALISRKSKYIKMMNLSILIAFIVSAICFIVSYILLKGWFQNAQESLTRQLYGSHARFTASIATLCLALQWGKHLGKFSMMEQLVYYDEIETEWYDFIDFSGNLKEYNVLQSSKARSYFGQLLTAVANLAQSGVDVYLSSSVIISRQVPTRFCDGDLAVDPVNGPLASMFAYNGFMRSLTAATPESQWANLSYF
;
A
#
# COMPACT_ATOMS: atom_id res chain seq x y z
N MET A 1 -13.52 -7.58 -65.86
CA MET A 1 -12.25 -6.93 -65.44
C MET A 1 -12.42 -6.30 -64.06
N LYS A 2 -12.10 -7.04 -63.00
CA LYS A 2 -11.75 -6.51 -61.68
C LYS A 2 -10.64 -7.43 -61.18
N SER A 3 -9.42 -6.92 -61.22
CA SER A 3 -8.19 -7.65 -60.93
C SER A 3 -8.17 -8.11 -59.48
N THR A 4 -8.02 -9.42 -59.29
CA THR A 4 -7.50 -10.06 -58.09
C THR A 4 -6.11 -9.49 -57.81
N ILE A 5 -6.01 -8.60 -56.82
CA ILE A 5 -4.74 -8.19 -56.24
C ILE A 5 -4.37 -9.29 -55.25
N GLU A 6 -3.40 -10.12 -55.63
CA GLU A 6 -2.67 -10.99 -54.72
C GLU A 6 -2.04 -10.14 -53.62
N GLN A 7 -2.62 -10.15 -52.43
CA GLN A 7 -1.96 -9.66 -51.23
C GLN A 7 -0.82 -10.63 -50.89
N SER A 8 0.40 -10.14 -51.08
CA SER A 8 1.67 -10.80 -50.80
C SER A 8 1.70 -11.59 -49.48
N CYS A 9 2.14 -12.85 -49.54
CA CYS A 9 2.44 -13.71 -48.38
C CYS A 9 3.48 -13.12 -47.39
N LEU A 10 4.16 -12.03 -47.73
CA LEU A 10 5.13 -11.31 -46.89
C LEU A 10 4.50 -10.48 -45.76
N SER A 11 3.22 -10.10 -45.86
CA SER A 11 2.53 -9.30 -44.82
C SER A 11 1.94 -10.17 -43.70
N ARG A 12 1.56 -11.42 -43.98
CA ARG A 12 1.07 -12.36 -42.96
C ARG A 12 2.17 -12.82 -42.01
N SER A 13 3.38 -13.09 -42.51
CA SER A 13 4.52 -13.53 -41.68
C SER A 13 5.03 -12.42 -40.74
N SER A 14 4.96 -11.17 -41.17
CA SER A 14 5.33 -10.00 -40.35
C SER A 14 4.27 -9.71 -39.28
N ILE A 15 2.98 -9.85 -39.59
CA ILE A 15 1.89 -9.76 -38.59
C ILE A 15 1.98 -10.93 -37.58
N ASP A 16 2.22 -12.16 -38.04
CA ASP A 16 2.40 -13.33 -37.15
C ASP A 16 3.67 -13.20 -36.28
N GLN A 17 4.75 -12.60 -36.79
CA GLN A 17 5.95 -12.29 -35.99
C GLN A 17 5.68 -11.22 -34.94
N VAL A 18 4.96 -10.15 -35.28
CA VAL A 18 4.56 -9.09 -34.33
C VAL A 18 3.62 -9.65 -33.26
N ASP A 19 2.64 -10.48 -33.63
CA ASP A 19 1.75 -11.18 -32.70
C ASP A 19 2.50 -12.21 -31.84
N SER A 20 3.53 -12.88 -32.37
CA SER A 20 4.38 -13.79 -31.61
C SER A 20 5.24 -13.06 -30.57
N ASN A 21 5.76 -11.87 -30.92
CA ASN A 21 6.56 -11.05 -30.02
C ASN A 21 5.69 -10.39 -28.95
N ALA A 22 4.50 -9.88 -29.32
CA ALA A 22 3.52 -9.38 -28.37
C ALA A 22 3.09 -10.49 -27.38
N ARG A 23 2.85 -11.70 -27.88
CA ARG A 23 2.57 -12.88 -27.05
C ARG A 23 3.73 -13.22 -26.11
N LYS A 24 4.98 -13.23 -26.59
CA LYS A 24 6.17 -13.45 -25.76
C LYS A 24 6.32 -12.37 -24.68
N LEU A 25 6.01 -11.11 -24.96
CA LEU A 25 6.08 -10.02 -23.99
C LEU A 25 5.03 -10.13 -22.88
N VAL A 26 3.79 -10.52 -23.22
CA VAL A 26 2.72 -10.78 -22.24
C VAL A 26 3.08 -11.99 -21.37
N VAL A 27 3.53 -13.08 -21.99
CA VAL A 27 3.84 -14.34 -21.31
C VAL A 27 5.11 -14.24 -20.44
N SER A 28 6.07 -13.39 -20.81
CA SER A 28 7.28 -13.14 -20.01
C SER A 28 7.12 -12.07 -18.92
N GLY A 29 5.95 -11.43 -18.81
CA GLY A 29 5.72 -10.36 -17.84
C GLY A 29 6.53 -9.09 -18.12
N LYS A 30 6.80 -8.78 -19.40
CA LYS A 30 7.62 -7.62 -19.82
C LYS A 30 6.82 -6.57 -20.60
N HIS A 31 5.50 -6.71 -20.71
CA HIS A 31 4.66 -5.82 -21.51
C HIS A 31 4.46 -4.45 -20.85
N SER A 32 4.44 -4.33 -19.52
CA SER A 32 4.38 -3.03 -18.82
C SER A 32 5.29 -2.96 -17.60
N LEU A 33 5.56 -1.74 -17.09
CA LEU A 33 6.40 -1.54 -15.89
C LEU A 33 5.85 -2.30 -14.66
N PHE A 34 4.52 -2.36 -14.51
CA PHE A 34 3.87 -3.11 -13.45
C PHE A 34 4.00 -4.64 -13.62
N ASP A 35 4.20 -5.13 -14.85
CA ASP A 35 4.35 -6.57 -15.12
C ASP A 35 5.67 -7.11 -14.53
N ARG A 36 6.65 -6.24 -14.26
CA ARG A 36 7.89 -6.60 -13.57
C ARG A 36 7.66 -7.08 -12.13
N LEU A 37 6.51 -6.74 -11.53
CA LEU A 37 6.10 -7.21 -10.20
C LEU A 37 5.41 -8.59 -10.25
N PHE A 38 5.12 -9.15 -11.43
CA PHE A 38 4.46 -10.46 -11.53
C PHE A 38 5.19 -11.59 -10.83
N PRO A 39 6.54 -11.72 -10.91
CA PRO A 39 7.24 -12.78 -10.18
C PRO A 39 7.09 -12.67 -8.66
N PHE A 40 6.99 -11.45 -8.14
CA PHE A 40 6.75 -11.19 -6.72
C PHE A 40 5.36 -11.66 -6.32
N TYR A 41 4.32 -11.20 -7.00
CA TYR A 41 2.94 -11.58 -6.70
C TYR A 41 2.66 -13.07 -6.96
N ASP A 42 3.30 -13.67 -7.96
CA ASP A 42 3.19 -15.10 -8.23
C ASP A 42 3.75 -15.93 -7.06
N HIS A 43 4.94 -15.57 -6.57
CA HIS A 43 5.50 -16.23 -5.39
C HIS A 43 4.72 -15.92 -4.11
N PHE A 44 4.24 -14.68 -3.96
CA PHE A 44 3.38 -14.28 -2.86
C PHE A 44 2.15 -15.20 -2.77
N PHE A 45 1.45 -15.47 -3.87
CA PHE A 45 0.28 -16.36 -3.84
C PHE A 45 0.60 -17.86 -3.75
N GLN A 46 1.80 -18.30 -4.14
CA GLN A 46 2.23 -19.70 -4.00
C GLN A 46 2.75 -20.04 -2.60
N SER A 47 3.36 -19.07 -1.93
CA SER A 47 3.97 -19.23 -0.61
C SER A 47 2.91 -19.38 0.48
N SER A 48 3.34 -19.87 1.64
CA SER A 48 2.48 -20.22 2.77
C SER A 48 1.55 -19.08 3.19
N GLU A 49 0.25 -19.35 3.13
CA GLU A 49 -0.83 -18.45 3.55
C GLU A 49 -0.76 -18.19 5.06
N LEU A 50 -1.24 -17.02 5.48
CA LEU A 50 -1.51 -16.75 6.90
C LEU A 50 -2.50 -17.78 7.44
N PRO A 51 -2.46 -18.10 8.75
CA PRO A 51 -3.51 -18.88 9.37
C PRO A 51 -4.87 -18.23 9.09
N VAL A 52 -5.83 -19.02 8.63
CA VAL A 52 -7.16 -18.55 8.18
C VAL A 52 -7.82 -17.64 9.23
N PHE A 53 -7.67 -17.97 10.52
CA PHE A 53 -8.20 -17.17 11.62
C PHE A 53 -7.70 -15.70 11.63
N VAL A 54 -6.43 -15.44 11.28
CA VAL A 54 -5.86 -14.09 11.25
C VAL A 54 -6.53 -13.23 10.17
N ASP A 55 -6.73 -13.81 8.98
CA ASP A 55 -7.43 -13.12 7.89
C ASP A 55 -8.90 -12.83 8.25
N TYR A 56 -9.55 -13.71 9.02
CA TYR A 56 -10.92 -13.49 9.50
C TYR A 56 -11.00 -12.37 10.56
N ILE A 57 -10.02 -12.28 11.47
CA ILE A 57 -9.95 -11.16 12.42
C ILE A 57 -9.80 -9.84 11.68
N GLY A 58 -8.88 -9.77 10.72
CA GLY A 58 -8.65 -8.55 9.96
C GLY A 58 -9.91 -8.14 9.20
N PHE A 59 -10.59 -9.10 8.58
CA PHE A 59 -11.82 -8.84 7.85
C PHE A 59 -12.98 -8.43 8.77
N ALA A 60 -13.10 -9.03 9.96
CA ALA A 60 -14.08 -8.63 10.97
C ALA A 60 -13.84 -7.19 11.44
N PHE A 61 -12.59 -6.81 11.66
CA PHE A 61 -12.22 -5.43 12.00
C PHE A 61 -12.60 -4.46 10.87
N PHE A 62 -12.26 -4.79 9.63
CA PHE A 62 -12.67 -4.00 8.47
C PHE A 62 -14.19 -3.92 8.31
N ALA A 63 -14.93 -5.00 8.56
CA ALA A 63 -16.39 -5.00 8.49
C ALA A 63 -17.01 -4.05 9.53
N LEU A 64 -16.43 -3.99 10.74
CA LEU A 64 -16.83 -3.01 11.74
C LEU A 64 -16.50 -1.59 11.28
N GLN A 65 -15.30 -1.34 10.73
CA GLN A 65 -14.94 -0.03 10.17
C GLN A 65 -15.92 0.40 9.06
N PHE A 66 -16.21 -0.50 8.12
CA PHE A 66 -17.15 -0.27 7.03
C PHE A 66 -18.54 0.11 7.55
N PHE A 67 -19.03 -0.59 8.58
CA PHE A 67 -20.30 -0.27 9.22
C PHE A 67 -20.28 1.09 9.94
N PHE A 68 -19.21 1.38 10.69
CA PHE A 68 -19.09 2.64 11.44
C PHE A 68 -18.93 3.87 10.54
N VAL A 69 -18.37 3.74 9.33
CA VAL A 69 -18.35 4.84 8.35
C VAL A 69 -19.78 5.29 7.99
N SER A 70 -20.77 4.40 8.01
CA SER A 70 -22.18 4.75 7.74
C SER A 70 -22.84 5.56 8.87
N PHE A 71 -22.15 5.75 10.01
CA PHE A 71 -22.60 6.65 11.07
C PHE A 71 -22.04 8.05 10.92
N TRP A 72 -21.17 8.31 9.94
CA TRP A 72 -20.69 9.65 9.59
C TRP A 72 -20.14 10.42 10.81
N SER A 73 -18.99 9.95 11.27
CA SER A 73 -18.30 10.37 12.50
C SER A 73 -18.09 11.87 12.71
N SER A 74 -17.92 12.67 11.65
CA SER A 74 -17.73 14.12 11.74
C SER A 74 -19.00 14.85 12.20
N ASN A 75 -20.16 14.26 11.93
CA ASN A 75 -21.46 14.81 12.29
C ASN A 75 -22.10 14.08 13.48
N ALA A 76 -21.31 13.28 14.22
CA ALA A 76 -21.70 12.57 15.45
C ALA A 76 -22.52 13.42 16.42
N GLU A 77 -22.21 14.71 16.50
CA GLU A 77 -22.91 15.66 17.36
C GLU A 77 -24.40 15.81 17.03
N ILE A 78 -24.80 15.66 15.76
CA ILE A 78 -26.19 15.78 15.30
C ILE A 78 -27.05 14.63 15.85
N PHE A 79 -26.48 13.45 16.04
CA PHE A 79 -27.21 12.23 16.42
C PHE A 79 -26.98 11.78 17.86
N VAL A 80 -25.86 12.17 18.49
CA VAL A 80 -25.53 11.79 19.86
C VAL A 80 -25.98 12.84 20.89
N GLY A 81 -26.21 14.08 20.47
CA GLY A 81 -26.63 15.19 21.33
C GLY A 81 -25.48 15.73 22.19
N LYS A 82 -25.50 17.04 22.46
CA LYS A 82 -24.51 17.74 23.32
C LYS A 82 -24.88 17.76 24.80
N GLU A 83 -25.96 17.12 25.22
CA GLU A 83 -26.46 17.27 26.58
C GLU A 83 -25.69 16.41 27.59
N ASP A 84 -25.22 17.06 28.67
CA ASP A 84 -24.59 16.51 29.88
C ASP A 84 -25.44 15.46 30.65
N GLY A 85 -26.52 14.95 30.04
CA GLY A 85 -27.42 13.91 30.54
C GLY A 85 -27.59 12.71 29.60
N GLY A 86 -26.77 12.56 28.56
CA GLY A 86 -26.81 11.42 27.65
C GLY A 86 -26.58 10.08 28.37
N SER A 87 -27.40 9.07 28.04
CA SER A 87 -27.23 7.71 28.60
C SER A 87 -25.80 7.19 28.34
N GLN A 88 -25.21 6.47 29.29
CA GLN A 88 -23.89 5.81 29.17
C GLN A 88 -23.71 5.02 27.84
N ALA A 89 -24.81 4.60 27.21
CA ALA A 89 -24.81 3.90 25.92
C ALA A 89 -24.40 4.77 24.72
N ASN A 90 -24.64 6.08 24.75
CA ASN A 90 -24.24 7.00 23.69
C ASN A 90 -22.72 7.29 23.74
N ASP A 91 -22.16 7.40 24.95
CA ASP A 91 -20.71 7.53 25.15
C ASP A 91 -19.96 6.29 24.66
N VAL A 92 -20.53 5.10 24.88
CA VAL A 92 -19.97 3.83 24.37
C VAL A 92 -19.90 3.85 22.84
N ILE A 93 -20.89 4.41 22.15
CA ILE A 93 -20.86 4.50 20.68
C ILE A 93 -19.84 5.51 20.20
N ASN A 94 -19.73 6.68 20.85
CA ASN A 94 -18.66 7.62 20.55
C ASN A 94 -17.28 6.99 20.75
N LEU A 95 -17.10 6.19 21.80
CA LEU A 95 -15.86 5.45 22.04
C LEU A 95 -15.61 4.39 20.96
N LEU A 96 -16.64 3.69 20.49
CA LEU A 96 -16.51 2.71 19.40
C LEU A 96 -16.18 3.38 18.05
N ILE A 97 -16.87 4.48 17.71
CA ILE A 97 -16.58 5.31 16.53
C ILE A 97 -15.13 5.80 16.60
N GLN A 98 -14.68 6.29 17.75
CA GLN A 98 -13.29 6.68 17.95
C GLN A 98 -12.36 5.49 17.77
N PHE A 99 -12.57 4.37 18.45
CA PHE A 99 -11.67 3.21 18.39
C PHE A 99 -11.51 2.62 16.97
N PHE A 100 -12.59 2.53 16.19
CA PHE A 100 -12.55 1.93 14.85
C PHE A 100 -12.16 2.91 13.74
N LEU A 101 -12.47 4.21 13.89
CA LEU A 101 -12.29 5.22 12.84
C LEU A 101 -11.19 6.24 13.13
N HIS A 102 -10.97 6.64 14.39
CA HIS A 102 -10.04 7.68 14.79
C HIS A 102 -8.94 7.15 15.74
N ILE A 103 -7.68 7.15 15.28
CA ILE A 103 -6.55 7.01 16.22
C ILE A 103 -6.44 8.34 16.98
N THR A 104 -7.05 8.38 18.17
CA THR A 104 -7.24 9.59 18.99
C THR A 104 -5.93 10.38 19.17
N PRO A 105 -5.87 11.66 18.76
CA PRO A 105 -4.79 12.55 19.18
C PRO A 105 -4.92 12.82 20.67
N LYS A 106 -3.81 12.79 21.41
CA LYS A 106 -3.80 13.31 22.79
C LYS A 106 -4.07 14.80 22.72
N THR A 107 -5.05 15.30 23.46
CA THR A 107 -5.24 16.74 23.65
C THR A 107 -4.11 17.28 24.53
N ASP A 108 -3.42 18.32 24.07
CA ASP A 108 -2.46 19.05 24.90
C ASP A 108 -3.17 19.75 26.08
N SER A 109 -2.41 20.25 27.05
CA SER A 109 -2.93 20.95 28.24
C SER A 109 -3.74 22.22 27.95
N LYS A 110 -3.79 22.66 26.68
CA LYS A 110 -4.59 23.78 26.16
C LYS A 110 -5.86 23.35 25.41
N GLY A 111 -6.14 22.05 25.32
CA GLY A 111 -7.30 21.51 24.60
C GLY A 111 -7.09 21.30 23.09
N ASN A 112 -5.90 21.61 22.54
CA ASN A 112 -5.62 21.40 21.12
C ASN A 112 -5.21 19.93 20.87
N PRO A 113 -5.74 19.27 19.81
CA PRO A 113 -5.37 17.90 19.46
C PRO A 113 -3.92 17.83 18.96
N ASN A 114 -3.09 17.03 19.61
CA ASN A 114 -1.71 16.79 19.21
C ASN A 114 -1.65 15.68 18.16
N TYR A 115 -1.69 16.06 16.88
CA TYR A 115 -1.65 15.14 15.74
C TYR A 115 -0.30 14.47 15.51
N LEU A 116 0.75 14.89 16.22
CA LEU A 116 2.12 14.40 16.02
C LEU A 116 2.22 12.89 16.26
N ILE A 117 1.59 12.37 17.32
CA ILE A 117 1.68 10.95 17.68
C ILE A 117 1.00 10.08 16.62
N THR A 118 -0.22 10.47 16.21
CA THR A 118 -1.00 9.77 15.18
C THR A 118 -0.28 9.80 13.83
N PHE A 119 0.30 10.96 13.46
CA PHE A 119 1.09 11.10 12.25
C PHE A 119 2.34 10.20 12.27
N ILE A 120 3.08 10.15 13.38
CA ILE A 120 4.26 9.28 13.53
C ILE A 120 3.87 7.81 13.41
N ALA A 121 2.76 7.39 14.02
CA ALA A 121 2.28 6.01 13.95
C ALA A 121 1.96 5.59 12.51
N PHE A 122 1.19 6.40 11.77
CA PHE A 122 0.88 6.11 10.36
C PHE A 122 2.13 6.14 9.47
N THR A 123 3.04 7.09 9.71
CA THR A 123 4.31 7.17 8.98
C THR A 123 5.16 5.93 9.22
N ALA A 124 5.26 5.45 10.47
CA ALA A 124 5.98 4.23 10.80
C ALA A 124 5.37 3.00 10.11
N CYS A 125 4.05 2.85 10.11
CA CYS A 125 3.37 1.76 9.41
C CYS A 125 3.58 1.84 7.88
N PHE A 126 3.48 3.03 7.28
CA PHE A 126 3.71 3.24 5.86
C PHE A 126 5.15 2.88 5.46
N LEU A 127 6.14 3.42 6.20
CA LEU A 127 7.56 3.12 5.96
C LEU A 127 7.86 1.64 6.11
N LEU A 128 7.25 0.96 7.08
CA LEU A 128 7.42 -0.48 7.29
C LEU A 128 6.90 -1.27 6.08
N ILE A 129 5.70 -0.95 5.56
CA ILE A 129 5.13 -1.61 4.37
C ILE A 129 6.03 -1.39 3.13
N VAL A 130 6.44 -0.14 2.87
CA VAL A 130 7.26 0.21 1.70
C VAL A 130 8.67 -0.39 1.79
N LEU A 131 9.34 -0.26 2.94
CA LEU A 131 10.67 -0.82 3.17
C LEU A 131 10.68 -2.33 2.97
N PHE A 132 9.63 -3.02 3.45
CA PHE A 132 9.54 -4.46 3.28
C PHE A 132 9.42 -4.89 1.82
N LEU A 133 8.56 -4.20 1.06
CA LEU A 133 8.42 -4.43 -0.38
C LEU A 133 9.73 -4.19 -1.14
N VAL A 134 10.45 -3.11 -0.80
CA VAL A 134 11.74 -2.80 -1.41
C VAL A 134 12.78 -3.87 -1.06
N ILE A 135 12.81 -4.36 0.19
CA ILE A 135 13.70 -5.45 0.61
C ILE A 135 13.38 -6.72 -0.19
N GLU A 136 12.12 -7.11 -0.31
CA GLU A 136 11.72 -8.32 -1.05
C GLU A 136 12.05 -8.23 -2.54
N ILE A 137 11.77 -7.09 -3.17
CA ILE A 137 12.14 -6.85 -4.57
C ILE A 137 13.66 -6.88 -4.72
N THR A 138 14.41 -6.26 -3.81
CA THR A 138 15.88 -6.23 -3.87
C THR A 138 16.46 -7.64 -3.68
N VAL A 139 15.97 -8.39 -2.69
CA VAL A 139 16.34 -9.79 -2.47
C VAL A 139 16.05 -10.64 -3.70
N TYR A 140 14.91 -10.41 -4.37
CA TYR A 140 14.60 -11.07 -5.63
C TYR A 140 15.56 -10.68 -6.76
N THR A 141 15.87 -9.40 -6.94
CA THR A 141 16.80 -8.98 -8.00
C THR A 141 18.21 -9.54 -7.81
N VAL A 142 18.67 -9.67 -6.56
CA VAL A 142 20.02 -10.15 -6.22
C VAL A 142 20.08 -11.68 -6.19
N LYS A 143 19.15 -12.34 -5.50
CA LYS A 143 19.20 -13.79 -5.25
C LYS A 143 18.32 -14.61 -6.19
N ARG A 144 17.45 -13.98 -7.00
CA ARG A 144 16.34 -14.60 -7.78
C ARG A 144 15.51 -15.64 -7.03
N ARG A 145 15.63 -15.64 -5.70
CA ARG A 145 14.99 -16.57 -4.79
C ARG A 145 14.34 -15.77 -3.69
N PHE A 146 13.09 -16.11 -3.48
CA PHE A 146 12.29 -15.60 -2.38
C PHE A 146 12.55 -16.43 -1.12
N ILE A 147 12.56 -15.76 0.03
CA ILE A 147 12.74 -16.40 1.34
C ILE A 147 11.35 -16.63 1.93
N ASP A 148 10.92 -17.88 2.04
CA ASP A 148 9.53 -18.21 2.43
C ASP A 148 9.12 -17.61 3.79
N SER A 149 10.04 -17.52 4.76
CA SER A 149 9.77 -16.90 6.06
C SER A 149 9.47 -15.39 5.98
N LEU A 150 10.07 -14.69 5.01
CA LEU A 150 9.86 -13.25 4.80
C LEU A 150 8.46 -13.01 4.24
N PHE A 151 7.95 -13.94 3.42
CA PHE A 151 6.62 -13.84 2.83
C PHE A 151 5.49 -13.87 3.84
N TYR A 152 5.63 -14.57 4.98
CA TYR A 152 4.62 -14.50 6.05
C TYR A 152 4.44 -13.07 6.57
N LEU A 153 5.55 -12.35 6.73
CA LEU A 153 5.52 -10.95 7.17
C LEU A 153 4.97 -10.03 6.07
N ALA A 154 5.32 -10.25 4.78
CA ALA A 154 4.68 -9.52 3.67
C ALA A 154 3.17 -9.74 3.63
N HIS A 155 2.71 -10.98 3.84
CA HIS A 155 1.28 -11.27 3.90
C HIS A 155 0.61 -10.49 5.02
N PHE A 156 1.21 -10.48 6.21
CA PHE A 156 0.68 -9.71 7.35
C PHE A 156 0.63 -8.21 7.05
N LEU A 157 1.69 -7.63 6.49
CA LEU A 157 1.77 -6.19 6.22
C LEU A 157 0.86 -5.73 5.08
N ILE A 158 0.87 -6.45 3.95
CA ILE A 158 0.16 -6.05 2.72
C ILE A 158 -1.34 -6.37 2.81
N LYS A 159 -1.72 -7.51 3.40
CA LYS A 159 -3.11 -7.95 3.48
C LYS A 159 -3.78 -7.49 4.78
N PHE A 160 -3.20 -7.84 5.94
CA PHE A 160 -3.84 -7.61 7.23
C PHE A 160 -3.69 -6.16 7.71
N LEU A 161 -2.45 -5.66 7.82
CA LEU A 161 -2.17 -4.32 8.35
C LEU A 161 -2.76 -3.23 7.45
N ASN A 162 -2.58 -3.36 6.13
CA ASN A 162 -3.14 -2.39 5.16
C ASN A 162 -4.67 -2.32 5.25
N MET A 163 -5.36 -3.45 5.38
CA MET A 163 -6.82 -3.49 5.50
C MET A 163 -7.34 -2.76 6.76
N ILE A 164 -6.59 -2.78 7.86
CA ILE A 164 -6.96 -2.12 9.13
C ILE A 164 -6.65 -0.61 9.10
N ILE A 165 -5.52 -0.22 8.48
CA ILE A 165 -5.02 1.17 8.49
C ILE A 165 -5.71 2.05 7.46
N LEU A 166 -6.23 1.49 6.37
CA LEU A 166 -6.71 2.25 5.22
C LEU A 166 -7.84 3.23 5.55
N VAL A 167 -8.83 2.79 6.33
CA VAL A 167 -9.99 3.63 6.71
C VAL A 167 -9.58 4.74 7.69
N PRO A 168 -8.90 4.45 8.83
CA PRO A 168 -8.44 5.50 9.74
C PRO A 168 -7.48 6.49 9.09
N LEU A 169 -6.64 6.06 8.16
CA LEU A 169 -5.74 6.95 7.43
C LEU A 169 -6.50 7.92 6.53
N ALA A 170 -7.58 7.47 5.88
CA ALA A 170 -8.42 8.30 5.04
C ALA A 170 -9.14 9.39 5.87
N ILE A 171 -9.68 8.98 7.02
CA ILE A 171 -10.35 9.89 7.96
C ILE A 171 -9.34 10.89 8.54
N PHE A 172 -8.15 10.43 8.95
CA PHE A 172 -7.08 11.32 9.44
C PHE A 172 -6.63 12.34 8.38
N ALA A 173 -6.56 11.95 7.10
CA ALA A 173 -6.29 12.89 6.02
C ALA A 173 -7.41 13.93 5.89
N GLY A 174 -8.67 13.53 6.07
CA GLY A 174 -9.83 14.42 6.08
C GLY A 174 -9.84 15.39 7.27
N THR A 175 -9.49 14.94 8.48
CA THR A 175 -9.46 15.80 9.68
C THR A 175 -8.37 16.87 9.54
N LEU A 176 -7.18 16.48 9.07
CA LEU A 176 -6.11 17.42 8.76
C LEU A 176 -6.52 18.43 7.68
N PHE A 177 -7.36 18.03 6.72
CA PHE A 177 -7.86 18.93 5.69
C PHE A 177 -8.77 20.02 6.27
N VAL A 178 -9.70 19.63 7.15
CA VAL A 178 -10.59 20.56 7.86
C VAL A 178 -9.79 21.52 8.75
N ASP A 179 -8.79 21.01 9.46
CA ASP A 179 -7.97 21.86 10.33
C ASP A 179 -7.08 22.83 9.55
N VAL A 180 -6.51 22.43 8.42
CA VAL A 180 -5.75 23.32 7.53
C VAL A 180 -6.65 24.42 6.96
N TRP A 181 -7.92 24.11 6.68
CA TRP A 181 -8.89 25.10 6.20
C TRP A 181 -9.20 26.16 7.26
N ASN A 182 -9.41 25.73 8.52
CA ASN A 182 -9.75 26.64 9.62
C ASN A 182 -8.53 27.39 10.17
N TYR A 183 -7.38 26.71 10.29
CA TYR A 183 -6.14 27.22 10.87
C TYR A 183 -4.93 26.80 10.02
N PRO A 184 -4.51 27.63 9.05
CA PRO A 184 -3.41 27.30 8.16
C PRO A 184 -2.05 27.41 8.86
N GLU A 185 -1.68 26.39 9.63
CA GLU A 185 -0.33 26.22 10.17
C GLU A 185 0.54 25.41 9.20
N ALA A 186 1.79 25.84 9.00
CA ALA A 186 2.73 25.18 8.09
C ALA A 186 2.96 23.69 8.43
N ILE A 187 2.89 23.33 9.72
CA ILE A 187 3.04 21.95 10.19
C ILE A 187 1.86 21.08 9.75
N ASN A 188 0.62 21.60 9.87
CA ASN A 188 -0.59 20.89 9.48
C ASN A 188 -0.67 20.71 7.96
N ILE A 189 -0.23 21.72 7.19
CA ILE A 189 -0.14 21.62 5.72
C ILE A 189 0.84 20.51 5.32
N MET A 190 2.02 20.44 5.97
CA MET A 190 3.00 19.39 5.70
C MET A 190 2.45 18.00 6.04
N PHE A 191 1.77 17.84 7.19
CA PHE A 191 1.15 16.56 7.57
C PHE A 191 0.08 16.14 6.57
N LEU A 192 -0.79 17.06 6.15
CA LEU A 192 -1.83 16.79 5.16
C LEU A 192 -1.24 16.25 3.85
N VAL A 193 -0.24 16.94 3.28
CA VAL A 193 0.38 16.55 2.01
C VAL A 193 0.98 15.14 2.10
N LEU A 194 1.71 14.84 3.18
CA LEU A 194 2.32 13.52 3.38
C LEU A 194 1.27 12.42 3.60
N THR A 195 0.23 12.69 4.40
CA THR A 195 -0.83 11.72 4.67
C THR A 195 -1.64 11.40 3.42
N VAL A 196 -1.94 12.38 2.56
CA VAL A 196 -2.62 12.16 1.27
C VAL A 196 -1.76 11.28 0.35
N ILE A 197 -0.44 11.47 0.32
CA ILE A 197 0.47 10.61 -0.43
C ILE A 197 0.45 9.18 0.12
N TYR A 198 0.50 9.01 1.44
CA TYR A 198 0.44 7.68 2.08
C TYR A 198 -0.86 6.96 1.74
N PHE A 199 -1.99 7.68 1.83
CA PHE A 199 -3.30 7.17 1.49
C PHE A 199 -3.38 6.72 0.03
N ALA A 200 -2.95 7.57 -0.92
CA ALA A 200 -2.97 7.24 -2.35
C ALA A 200 -2.12 6.00 -2.68
N VAL A 201 -0.91 5.91 -2.12
CA VAL A 201 -0.01 4.77 -2.37
C VAL A 201 -0.58 3.47 -1.78
N LEU A 202 -1.05 3.48 -0.54
CA LEU A 202 -1.62 2.29 0.11
C LEU A 202 -2.91 1.83 -0.57
N MET A 203 -3.77 2.76 -0.99
CA MET A 203 -4.98 2.46 -1.78
C MET A 203 -4.66 1.78 -3.10
N VAL A 204 -3.68 2.30 -3.86
CA VAL A 204 -3.24 1.69 -5.13
C VAL A 204 -2.65 0.30 -4.89
N LEU A 205 -1.81 0.14 -3.88
CA LEU A 205 -1.19 -1.13 -3.54
C LEU A 205 -2.22 -2.20 -3.14
N PHE A 206 -3.21 -1.83 -2.33
CA PHE A 206 -4.28 -2.72 -1.92
C PHE A 206 -5.18 -3.10 -3.10
N SER A 207 -5.55 -2.13 -3.93
CA SER A 207 -6.34 -2.34 -5.16
C SER A 207 -5.66 -3.30 -6.15
N ILE A 208 -4.35 -3.15 -6.36
CA ILE A 208 -3.57 -4.08 -7.20
C ILE A 208 -3.58 -5.47 -6.57
N THR A 209 -3.34 -5.58 -5.26
CA THR A 209 -3.29 -6.87 -4.57
C THR A 209 -4.61 -7.63 -4.68
N ILE A 210 -5.77 -6.98 -4.48
CA ILE A 210 -7.10 -7.60 -4.65
C ILE A 210 -7.35 -8.02 -6.10
N LYS A 211 -7.01 -7.15 -7.07
CA LYS A 211 -7.16 -7.45 -8.51
C LYS A 211 -6.40 -8.71 -8.92
N LEU A 212 -5.16 -8.84 -8.45
CA LEU A 212 -4.31 -9.99 -8.74
C LEU A 212 -4.77 -11.23 -7.98
N LEU A 213 -5.21 -11.09 -6.72
CA LEU A 213 -5.72 -12.18 -5.90
C LEU A 213 -6.98 -12.85 -6.47
N CYS A 214 -7.91 -12.08 -7.04
CA CYS A 214 -9.15 -12.66 -7.58
C CYS A 214 -8.97 -13.33 -8.95
N ASN A 215 -7.82 -13.12 -9.62
CA ASN A 215 -7.52 -13.69 -10.94
C ASN A 215 -6.36 -14.69 -10.89
N THR A 216 -5.87 -15.08 -9.71
CA THR A 216 -4.83 -16.10 -9.60
C THR A 216 -5.41 -17.51 -9.74
N PRO A 217 -4.70 -18.47 -10.39
CA PRO A 217 -5.05 -19.89 -10.41
C PRO A 217 -4.73 -20.62 -9.11
N PHE A 218 -4.14 -19.94 -8.12
CA PHE A 218 -3.99 -20.47 -6.77
C PHE A 218 -5.17 -19.96 -5.93
N ILE A 219 -6.12 -20.85 -5.61
CA ILE A 219 -7.32 -20.46 -4.85
C ILE A 219 -6.90 -20.14 -3.41
N PRO A 220 -7.04 -18.88 -2.96
CA PRO A 220 -6.63 -18.50 -1.62
C PRO A 220 -7.69 -18.91 -0.59
N SER A 221 -7.25 -19.27 0.61
CA SER A 221 -8.15 -19.61 1.74
C SER A 221 -8.75 -18.38 2.46
N ALA A 222 -8.38 -17.17 2.03
CA ALA A 222 -8.78 -15.91 2.65
C ALA A 222 -10.30 -15.63 2.52
N PRO A 223 -10.92 -14.92 3.49
CA PRO A 223 -12.35 -14.63 3.50
C PRO A 223 -12.78 -13.70 2.36
N TYR A 224 -11.90 -12.78 1.95
CA TYR A 224 -12.14 -11.86 0.84
C TYR A 224 -11.71 -12.42 -0.53
N ALA A 225 -11.35 -13.71 -0.60
CA ALA A 225 -11.08 -14.39 -1.85
C ALA A 225 -12.34 -14.36 -2.74
N GLY A 226 -12.19 -13.83 -3.96
CA GLY A 226 -13.28 -13.72 -4.91
C GLY A 226 -12.92 -14.20 -6.31
N TRP A 227 -13.94 -14.59 -7.06
CA TRP A 227 -13.85 -14.94 -8.48
C TRP A 227 -13.97 -13.74 -9.41
N ASN A 228 -14.39 -12.59 -8.88
CA ASN A 228 -14.41 -11.32 -9.60
C ASN A 228 -13.88 -10.23 -8.68
N TYR A 229 -12.85 -9.53 -9.15
CA TYR A 229 -12.21 -8.47 -8.39
C TYR A 229 -13.08 -7.23 -8.24
N MET A 230 -14.00 -6.94 -9.17
CA MET A 230 -14.75 -5.68 -9.19
C MET A 230 -15.60 -5.50 -7.92
N PRO A 231 -16.51 -6.42 -7.56
CA PRO A 231 -17.35 -6.25 -6.38
C PRO A 231 -16.54 -6.27 -5.08
N VAL A 232 -15.55 -7.15 -4.98
CA VAL A 232 -14.68 -7.25 -3.80
C VAL A 232 -13.91 -5.94 -3.60
N GLN A 233 -13.30 -5.41 -4.65
CA GLN A 233 -12.52 -4.18 -4.60
C GLN A 233 -13.38 -2.97 -4.19
N TRP A 234 -14.61 -2.84 -4.71
CA TRP A 234 -15.49 -1.72 -4.36
C TRP A 234 -15.99 -1.77 -2.92
N ILE A 235 -16.18 -2.96 -2.33
CA ILE A 235 -16.50 -3.09 -0.89
C ILE A 235 -15.36 -2.51 -0.05
N PHE A 236 -14.10 -2.81 -0.42
CA PHE A 236 -12.95 -2.30 0.33
C PHE A 236 -12.61 -0.83 0.07
N LEU A 237 -12.87 -0.31 -1.14
CA LEU A 237 -12.54 1.07 -1.50
C LEU A 237 -13.62 2.07 -1.11
N SER A 238 -14.89 1.66 -1.01
CA SER A 238 -15.98 2.57 -0.66
C SER A 238 -15.78 3.19 0.74
N ALA A 239 -15.61 2.38 1.79
CA ALA A 239 -15.41 2.89 3.15
C ALA A 239 -14.33 3.99 3.29
N PRO A 240 -13.08 3.82 2.82
CA PRO A 240 -12.07 4.87 2.93
C PRO A 240 -12.36 6.09 2.04
N ILE A 241 -12.95 5.91 0.84
CA ILE A 241 -13.29 7.04 -0.04
C ILE A 241 -14.39 7.89 0.61
N PHE A 242 -15.45 7.27 1.12
CA PHE A 242 -16.55 7.97 1.77
C PHE A 242 -16.12 8.59 3.10
N GLY A 243 -15.26 7.92 3.88
CA GLY A 243 -14.68 8.49 5.10
C GLY A 243 -13.81 9.74 4.84
N PHE A 244 -13.05 9.78 3.73
CA PHE A 244 -12.33 11.00 3.34
C PHE A 244 -13.27 12.10 2.83
N LEU A 245 -14.23 11.74 1.97
CA LEU A 245 -15.18 12.70 1.39
C LEU A 245 -16.08 13.33 2.44
N GLU A 246 -16.52 12.59 3.45
CA GLU A 246 -17.34 13.11 4.55
C GLU A 246 -16.76 14.40 5.14
N LEU A 247 -15.46 14.38 5.46
CA LEU A 247 -14.76 15.51 6.08
C LEU A 247 -14.53 16.67 5.10
N PHE A 248 -14.41 16.37 3.79
CA PHE A 248 -14.41 17.41 2.76
C PHE A 248 -15.76 18.13 2.69
N PHE A 249 -16.87 17.37 2.74
CA PHE A 249 -18.21 17.94 2.70
C PHE A 249 -18.62 18.65 4.00
N HIS A 250 -17.94 18.38 5.12
CA HIS A 250 -18.13 19.14 6.36
C HIS A 250 -17.70 20.62 6.24
N ILE A 251 -16.79 20.96 5.32
CA ILE A 251 -16.38 22.36 5.08
C ILE A 251 -17.47 23.15 4.35
N LEU A 252 -18.35 22.45 3.63
CA LEU A 252 -19.46 23.04 2.89
C LEU A 252 -20.68 23.25 3.81
N GLU A 253 -21.76 23.82 3.26
CA GLU A 253 -23.00 24.00 4.02
C GLU A 253 -23.57 22.64 4.51
N SER A 254 -24.20 22.65 5.69
CA SER A 254 -24.63 21.44 6.42
C SER A 254 -25.58 20.51 5.65
N TRP A 255 -26.33 21.02 4.66
CA TRP A 255 -27.21 20.20 3.82
C TRP A 255 -26.45 19.37 2.78
N THR A 256 -25.24 19.78 2.38
CA THR A 256 -24.46 19.09 1.34
C THR A 256 -24.03 17.69 1.77
N PHE A 257 -23.89 17.46 3.07
CA PHE A 257 -23.66 16.15 3.66
C PHE A 257 -24.76 15.14 3.29
N LEU A 258 -26.04 15.55 3.24
CA LEU A 258 -27.14 14.63 2.87
C LEU A 258 -27.00 14.11 1.43
N VAL A 259 -26.46 14.92 0.52
CA VAL A 259 -26.19 14.50 -0.86
C VAL A 259 -25.17 13.37 -0.89
N LEU A 260 -24.14 13.44 -0.04
CA LEU A 260 -23.13 12.41 0.09
C LEU A 260 -23.71 11.11 0.67
N VAL A 261 -24.61 11.20 1.65
CA VAL A 261 -25.34 10.03 2.19
C VAL A 261 -26.18 9.34 1.10
N VAL A 262 -26.88 10.11 0.27
CA VAL A 262 -27.65 9.55 -0.85
C VAL A 262 -26.74 8.87 -1.87
N PHE A 263 -25.58 9.44 -2.17
CA PHE A 263 -24.61 8.81 -3.07
C PHE A 263 -24.05 7.50 -2.48
N HIS A 264 -23.78 7.47 -1.17
CA HIS A 264 -23.36 6.26 -0.47
C HIS A 264 -24.42 5.16 -0.56
N MET A 265 -25.69 5.48 -0.32
CA MET A 265 -26.81 4.52 -0.49
C MET A 265 -26.86 3.93 -1.90
N ILE A 266 -26.67 4.74 -2.95
CA ILE A 266 -26.66 4.25 -4.34
C ILE A 266 -25.52 3.23 -4.54
N VAL A 267 -24.33 3.52 -4.02
CA VAL A 267 -23.18 2.61 -4.10
C VAL A 267 -23.46 1.31 -3.35
N VAL A 268 -24.02 1.38 -2.14
CA VAL A 268 -24.37 0.21 -1.32
C VAL A 268 -25.44 -0.65 -1.99
N CYS A 269 -26.46 -0.05 -2.62
CA CYS A 269 -27.46 -0.78 -3.41
C CYS A 269 -26.82 -1.50 -4.62
N LEU A 270 -25.90 -0.84 -5.32
CA LEU A 270 -25.19 -1.40 -6.46
C LEU A 270 -24.25 -2.54 -6.04
N LEU A 271 -23.57 -2.43 -4.89
CA LEU A 271 -22.78 -3.51 -4.30
C LEU A 271 -23.65 -4.71 -3.93
N SER A 272 -24.81 -4.46 -3.32
CA SER A 272 -25.79 -5.49 -2.97
C SER A 272 -26.28 -6.27 -4.21
N TYR A 273 -26.51 -5.57 -5.33
CA TYR A 273 -26.85 -6.20 -6.61
C TYR A 273 -25.73 -7.12 -7.13
N TRP A 274 -24.46 -6.70 -7.03
CA TRP A 274 -23.33 -7.52 -7.48
C TRP A 274 -23.11 -8.77 -6.63
N ILE A 275 -23.39 -8.72 -5.31
CA ILE A 275 -23.23 -9.86 -4.40
C ILE A 275 -24.19 -11.01 -4.73
N ILE A 276 -25.33 -10.71 -5.38
CA ILE A 276 -26.29 -11.73 -5.85
C ILE A 276 -25.61 -12.75 -6.79
N PHE A 277 -24.59 -12.34 -7.56
CA PHE A 277 -23.86 -13.20 -8.49
C PHE A 277 -22.69 -13.98 -7.86
N LEU A 278 -22.62 -14.07 -6.52
CA LEU A 278 -21.60 -14.82 -5.75
C LEU A 278 -20.15 -14.44 -6.10
N PRO A 279 -19.73 -13.18 -5.85
CA PRO A 279 -18.37 -12.75 -6.10
C PRO A 279 -17.33 -13.46 -5.23
N PHE A 280 -17.64 -13.80 -3.98
CA PHE A 280 -16.72 -14.49 -3.06
C PHE A 280 -16.73 -16.01 -3.28
N ILE A 281 -15.57 -16.64 -3.06
CA ILE A 281 -15.41 -18.10 -3.14
C ILE A 281 -16.19 -18.79 -2.01
N PRO A 282 -15.96 -18.46 -0.72
CA PRO A 282 -16.78 -18.97 0.37
C PRO A 282 -18.21 -18.42 0.34
N LEU A 283 -19.20 -19.31 0.41
CA LEU A 283 -20.62 -18.93 0.39
C LEU A 283 -21.02 -18.08 1.60
N HIS A 284 -20.50 -18.37 2.78
CA HIS A 284 -20.81 -17.60 4.00
C HIS A 284 -20.33 -16.15 3.92
N MET A 285 -19.27 -15.85 3.18
CA MET A 285 -18.79 -14.48 3.00
C MET A 285 -19.69 -13.66 2.08
N ASN A 286 -20.27 -14.27 1.04
CA ASN A 286 -21.30 -13.61 0.23
C ASN A 286 -22.52 -13.23 1.08
N VAL A 287 -22.92 -14.11 2.01
CA VAL A 287 -24.06 -13.87 2.90
C VAL A 287 -23.75 -12.75 3.90
N PHE A 288 -22.59 -12.81 4.53
CA PHE A 288 -22.16 -11.80 5.51
C PHE A 288 -22.00 -10.41 4.88
N THR A 289 -21.32 -10.32 3.73
CA THR A 289 -21.11 -9.03 3.03
C THR A 289 -22.41 -8.42 2.52
N TYR A 290 -23.37 -9.24 2.07
CA TYR A 290 -24.71 -8.76 1.73
C TYR A 290 -25.41 -8.15 2.95
N GLY A 291 -25.38 -8.86 4.09
CA GLY A 291 -25.91 -8.36 5.35
C GLY A 291 -25.29 -7.04 5.80
N LEU A 292 -23.97 -6.93 5.67
CA LEU A 292 -23.21 -5.73 6.00
C LEU A 292 -23.62 -4.53 5.12
N CYS A 293 -23.76 -4.74 3.81
CA CYS A 293 -24.25 -3.70 2.90
C CYS A 293 -25.66 -3.24 3.27
N VAL A 294 -26.57 -4.18 3.55
CA VAL A 294 -27.94 -3.82 3.96
C VAL A 294 -27.95 -3.08 5.30
N ALA A 295 -27.15 -3.52 6.29
CA ALA A 295 -27.03 -2.85 7.58
C ALA A 295 -26.53 -1.40 7.43
N SER A 296 -25.53 -1.20 6.57
CA SER A 296 -24.97 0.10 6.22
C SER A 296 -25.99 1.02 5.53
N GLY A 297 -26.72 0.51 4.53
CA GLY A 297 -27.76 1.30 3.85
C GLY A 297 -28.94 1.64 4.77
N ILE A 298 -29.27 0.79 5.74
CA ILE A 298 -30.28 1.09 6.77
C ILE A 298 -29.77 2.20 7.71
N ALA A 299 -28.50 2.15 8.11
CA ALA A 299 -27.89 3.21 8.92
C ALA A 299 -27.94 4.56 8.20
N ASP A 300 -27.65 4.61 6.89
CA ASP A 300 -27.78 5.83 6.09
C ASP A 300 -29.21 6.41 6.08
N VAL A 301 -30.23 5.55 5.95
CA VAL A 301 -31.64 5.97 6.01
C VAL A 301 -31.97 6.60 7.37
N PHE A 302 -31.48 5.99 8.45
CA PHE A 302 -31.68 6.55 9.79
C PHE A 302 -30.94 7.88 9.99
N VAL A 303 -29.75 8.06 9.41
CA VAL A 303 -29.03 9.35 9.45
C VAL A 303 -29.85 10.45 8.78
N ILE A 304 -30.48 10.17 7.65
CA ILE A 304 -31.37 11.12 6.97
C ILE A 304 -32.59 11.44 7.85
N ILE A 305 -33.22 10.44 8.47
CA ILE A 305 -34.37 10.64 9.35
C ILE A 305 -33.99 11.52 10.56
N SER A 306 -32.88 11.18 11.22
CA SER A 306 -32.39 11.90 12.41
C SER A 306 -32.09 13.37 12.14
N TYR A 307 -31.63 13.71 10.92
CA TYR A 307 -31.42 15.09 10.50
C TYR A 307 -32.72 15.92 10.52
N PHE A 308 -33.85 15.32 10.12
CA PHE A 308 -35.13 16.02 10.04
C PHE A 308 -35.96 15.97 11.33
N SER A 309 -35.80 14.93 12.15
CA SER A 309 -36.70 14.66 13.28
C SER A 309 -36.12 14.91 14.67
N SER A 310 -34.92 15.51 14.79
CA SER A 310 -34.22 15.78 16.05
C SER A 310 -34.23 14.58 17.03
N LEU A 311 -34.08 13.36 16.50
CA LEU A 311 -34.06 12.12 17.30
C LEU A 311 -32.60 11.82 17.71
N HIS A 312 -32.24 12.12 18.95
CA HIS A 312 -30.87 11.95 19.47
C HIS A 312 -30.62 10.58 20.12
N ILE A 313 -31.01 9.48 19.45
CA ILE A 313 -30.88 8.11 20.00
C ILE A 313 -30.01 7.22 19.11
N GLY A 314 -28.73 7.59 18.97
CA GLY A 314 -27.75 6.86 18.16
C GLY A 314 -27.60 5.38 18.53
N TYR A 315 -27.74 5.01 19.80
CA TYR A 315 -27.65 3.61 20.25
C TYR A 315 -28.74 2.69 19.71
N ILE A 316 -29.99 3.15 19.73
CA ILE A 316 -31.11 2.37 19.22
C ILE A 316 -30.98 2.18 17.70
N ILE A 317 -30.54 3.22 16.98
CA ILE A 317 -30.30 3.16 15.53
C ILE A 317 -29.23 2.12 15.19
N CYS A 318 -28.13 2.09 15.95
CA CYS A 318 -27.06 1.13 15.74
C CYS A 318 -27.54 -0.32 15.97
N LEU A 319 -28.26 -0.57 17.06
CA LEU A 319 -28.78 -1.88 17.38
C LEU A 319 -29.81 -2.36 16.34
N ILE A 320 -30.73 -1.50 15.92
CA ILE A 320 -31.73 -1.82 14.89
C ILE A 320 -31.05 -2.16 13.55
N SER A 321 -30.04 -1.38 13.14
CA SER A 321 -29.33 -1.59 11.87
C SER A 321 -28.60 -2.94 11.85
N ILE A 322 -27.96 -3.33 12.96
CA ILE A 322 -27.31 -4.64 13.10
C ILE A 322 -28.35 -5.77 13.04
N VAL A 323 -29.46 -5.66 13.79
CA VAL A 323 -30.52 -6.69 13.81
C VAL A 323 -31.12 -6.89 12.42
N LEU A 324 -31.46 -5.80 11.72
CA LEU A 324 -32.01 -5.88 10.36
C LEU A 324 -30.99 -6.42 9.35
N GLY A 325 -29.69 -6.11 9.50
CA GLY A 325 -28.62 -6.70 8.71
C GLY A 325 -28.50 -8.23 8.88
N ILE A 326 -28.66 -8.73 10.12
CA ILE A 326 -28.68 -10.17 10.41
C ILE A 326 -29.90 -10.83 9.76
N VAL A 327 -31.08 -10.24 9.88
CA VAL A 327 -32.31 -10.74 9.24
C VAL A 327 -32.15 -10.80 7.72
N ALA A 328 -31.60 -9.74 7.10
CA ALA A 328 -31.32 -9.70 5.67
C ALA A 328 -30.34 -10.79 5.23
N SER A 329 -29.30 -11.06 6.04
CA SER A 329 -28.35 -12.15 5.81
C SER A 329 -29.03 -13.52 5.77
N VAL A 330 -29.94 -13.79 6.72
CA VAL A 330 -30.68 -15.07 6.79
C VAL A 330 -31.60 -15.23 5.59
N LEU A 331 -32.35 -14.18 5.22
CA LEU A 331 -33.23 -14.20 4.04
C LEU A 331 -32.42 -14.43 2.75
N PHE A 332 -31.28 -13.76 2.62
CA PHE A 332 -30.38 -13.92 1.47
C PHE A 332 -29.80 -15.33 1.38
N TYR A 333 -29.41 -15.93 2.51
CA TYR A 333 -28.95 -17.32 2.55
C TYR A 333 -30.01 -18.28 2.00
N ILE A 334 -31.27 -18.15 2.42
CA ILE A 334 -32.39 -18.97 1.94
C ILE A 334 -32.59 -18.79 0.43
N MET A 335 -32.60 -17.53 -0.04
CA MET A 335 -32.77 -17.22 -1.46
C MET A 335 -31.63 -17.81 -2.31
N GLN A 336 -30.39 -17.69 -1.86
CA GLN A 336 -29.23 -18.21 -2.59
C GLN A 336 -29.20 -19.74 -2.63
N ARG A 337 -29.51 -20.41 -1.51
CA ARG A 337 -29.67 -21.87 -1.46
C ARG A 337 -30.69 -22.36 -2.50
N ARG A 338 -31.81 -21.66 -2.65
CA ARG A 338 -32.85 -21.99 -3.65
C ARG A 338 -32.35 -21.80 -5.09
N LYS A 339 -31.66 -20.69 -5.39
CA LYS A 339 -31.08 -20.45 -6.73
C LYS A 339 -30.02 -21.47 -7.11
N ILE A 340 -29.09 -21.76 -6.19
CA ILE A 340 -28.03 -22.77 -6.40
C ILE A 340 -28.66 -24.14 -6.64
N LYS A 341 -29.68 -24.54 -5.86
CA LYS A 341 -30.37 -25.82 -6.04
C LYS A 341 -31.07 -25.90 -7.41
N ARG A 342 -31.72 -24.83 -7.87
CA ARG A 342 -32.36 -24.79 -9.19
C ARG A 342 -31.35 -24.95 -10.32
N VAL A 343 -30.25 -24.19 -10.28
CA VAL A 343 -29.20 -24.25 -11.30
C VAL A 343 -28.49 -25.61 -11.29
N ARG A 344 -28.27 -26.19 -10.12
CA ARG A 344 -27.74 -27.56 -9.98
C ARG A 344 -28.66 -28.61 -10.64
N LEU A 345 -29.97 -28.55 -10.39
CA LEU A 345 -30.92 -29.50 -10.98
C LEU A 345 -30.92 -29.44 -12.51
N ASN A 346 -30.79 -28.23 -13.08
CA ASN A 346 -30.71 -28.06 -14.52
C ASN A 346 -29.35 -28.47 -15.10
N LEU A 347 -28.25 -28.36 -14.34
CA LEU A 347 -26.89 -28.71 -14.78
C LEU A 347 -26.50 -30.19 -14.56
N SER A 348 -27.27 -30.92 -13.76
CA SER A 348 -27.12 -32.35 -13.49
C SER A 348 -28.46 -33.07 -13.70
N PRO A 349 -28.95 -33.20 -14.94
CA PRO A 349 -30.13 -34.00 -15.24
C PRO A 349 -29.86 -35.48 -14.93
N GLU A 350 -30.85 -36.21 -14.38
CA GLU A 350 -30.73 -37.61 -13.92
C GLU A 350 -30.41 -38.64 -15.03
N GLN A 351 -30.33 -38.21 -16.29
CA GLN A 351 -29.96 -39.01 -17.47
C GLN A 351 -28.86 -38.31 -18.29
N SER A 352 -27.66 -38.18 -17.76
CA SER A 352 -26.56 -37.46 -18.43
C SER A 352 -25.90 -38.19 -19.60
N SER A 353 -26.15 -39.49 -19.77
CA SER A 353 -25.54 -40.29 -20.84
C SER A 353 -26.30 -40.27 -22.18
N SER A 354 -27.48 -39.64 -22.26
CA SER A 354 -28.35 -39.69 -23.45
C SER A 354 -29.00 -38.35 -23.83
N ILE A 355 -28.31 -37.23 -23.64
CA ILE A 355 -28.80 -35.89 -24.05
C ILE A 355 -28.02 -35.45 -25.29
N SER A 356 -28.75 -35.15 -26.38
CA SER A 356 -28.19 -34.61 -27.64
C SER A 356 -27.47 -33.28 -27.39
N ASP A 357 -26.43 -32.97 -28.18
CA ASP A 357 -25.73 -31.68 -28.10
C ASP A 357 -26.69 -30.48 -28.36
N SER A 358 -27.79 -30.69 -29.09
CA SER A 358 -28.88 -29.70 -29.26
C SER A 358 -29.60 -29.39 -27.94
N ASP A 359 -29.90 -30.41 -27.16
CA ASP A 359 -30.72 -30.30 -25.95
C ASP A 359 -29.88 -29.69 -24.80
N LYS A 360 -28.56 -29.96 -24.80
CA LYS A 360 -27.61 -29.27 -23.91
C LYS A 360 -27.60 -27.76 -24.17
N VAL A 361 -27.65 -27.35 -25.43
CA VAL A 361 -27.72 -25.93 -25.82
C VAL A 361 -29.04 -25.31 -25.37
N GLU A 362 -30.18 -25.98 -25.55
CA GLU A 362 -31.49 -25.51 -25.06
C GLU A 362 -31.54 -25.36 -23.53
N ILE A 363 -30.91 -26.29 -22.79
CA ILE A 363 -30.77 -26.18 -21.33
C ILE A 363 -29.97 -24.92 -20.96
N PHE A 364 -28.88 -24.62 -21.67
CA PHE A 364 -28.09 -23.41 -21.44
C PHE A 364 -28.82 -22.12 -21.86
N GLU A 365 -29.68 -22.19 -22.89
CA GLU A 365 -30.54 -21.09 -23.29
C GLU A 365 -31.65 -20.81 -22.28
N SER A 366 -32.26 -21.85 -21.71
CA SER A 366 -33.28 -21.74 -20.65
C SER A 366 -32.73 -21.12 -19.35
N LEU A 367 -31.43 -21.35 -19.08
CA LEU A 367 -30.70 -20.75 -17.96
C LEU A 367 -30.31 -19.28 -18.21
N GLY A 368 -30.54 -18.75 -19.42
CA GLY A 368 -30.20 -17.36 -19.78
C GLY A 368 -28.70 -17.08 -19.85
N VAL A 369 -27.88 -18.11 -20.05
CA VAL A 369 -26.41 -18.01 -20.12
C VAL A 369 -25.96 -17.18 -21.31
N HIS A 370 -26.73 -17.16 -22.40
CA HIS A 370 -26.45 -16.35 -23.60
C HIS A 370 -26.80 -14.86 -23.43
N LYS A 371 -27.74 -14.51 -22.54
CA LYS A 371 -28.27 -13.13 -22.43
C LYS A 371 -27.43 -12.21 -21.56
N SER A 372 -26.74 -12.73 -20.53
CA SER A 372 -25.94 -11.90 -19.63
C SER A 372 -24.65 -12.58 -19.17
N GLU A 373 -23.54 -11.84 -19.21
CA GLU A 373 -22.24 -12.30 -18.71
C GLU A 373 -22.32 -12.67 -17.22
N ASN A 374 -23.06 -11.91 -16.41
CA ASN A 374 -23.19 -12.16 -14.97
C ASN A 374 -23.92 -13.47 -14.66
N ASN A 375 -24.91 -13.87 -15.46
CA ASN A 375 -25.54 -15.18 -15.32
C ASN A 375 -24.61 -16.32 -15.76
N ALA A 376 -23.82 -16.11 -16.82
CA ALA A 376 -22.78 -17.07 -17.22
C ALA A 376 -21.72 -17.26 -16.13
N TYR A 377 -21.28 -16.18 -15.46
CA TYR A 377 -20.42 -16.25 -14.27
C TYR A 377 -21.05 -17.06 -13.15
N PHE A 378 -22.32 -16.80 -12.84
CA PHE A 378 -23.05 -17.52 -11.80
C PHE A 378 -23.15 -19.01 -12.12
N CYS A 379 -23.52 -19.37 -13.35
CA CYS A 379 -23.65 -20.77 -13.77
C CYS A 379 -22.31 -21.52 -13.74
N MET A 380 -21.22 -20.90 -14.22
CA MET A 380 -19.88 -21.49 -14.15
C MET A 380 -19.43 -21.73 -12.71
N ARG A 381 -19.66 -20.77 -11.81
CA ARG A 381 -19.29 -20.91 -10.38
C ARG A 381 -20.08 -22.00 -9.69
N VAL A 382 -21.39 -22.06 -9.93
CA VAL A 382 -22.26 -23.10 -9.37
C VAL A 382 -21.85 -24.47 -9.90
N GLY A 383 -21.53 -24.58 -11.20
CA GLY A 383 -21.03 -25.80 -11.81
C GLY A 383 -19.74 -26.31 -11.17
N LEU A 384 -18.79 -25.41 -10.90
CA LEU A 384 -17.55 -25.73 -10.19
C LEU A 384 -17.80 -26.13 -8.72
N SER A 385 -18.64 -25.41 -7.97
CA SER A 385 -18.83 -25.68 -6.53
C SER A 385 -19.57 -26.98 -6.24
N GLU A 386 -20.56 -27.33 -7.08
CA GLU A 386 -21.38 -28.53 -6.89
C GLU A 386 -20.85 -29.77 -7.63
N ALA A 387 -19.85 -29.58 -8.51
CA ALA A 387 -19.32 -30.59 -9.43
C ALA A 387 -20.41 -31.16 -10.34
N SER A 388 -21.07 -30.29 -11.10
CA SER A 388 -22.14 -30.68 -12.03
C SER A 388 -21.63 -31.43 -13.25
N GLU A 389 -22.41 -32.36 -13.77
CA GLU A 389 -21.98 -33.29 -14.84
C GLU A 389 -21.75 -32.57 -16.17
N LEU A 390 -22.60 -31.61 -16.54
CA LEU A 390 -22.43 -30.79 -17.76
C LEU A 390 -21.22 -29.82 -17.67
N PHE A 391 -20.72 -29.55 -16.47
CA PHE A 391 -19.47 -28.81 -16.28
C PHE A 391 -18.25 -29.74 -16.42
N ILE A 392 -18.33 -30.96 -15.89
CA ILE A 392 -17.27 -31.98 -15.99
C ILE A 392 -17.11 -32.48 -17.44
N ASP A 393 -18.19 -32.53 -18.22
CA ASP A 393 -18.18 -32.84 -19.66
C ASP A 393 -17.64 -31.67 -20.53
N TRP A 394 -17.27 -30.54 -19.91
CA TRP A 394 -16.76 -29.32 -20.56
C TRP A 394 -17.71 -28.64 -21.55
N SER A 395 -18.91 -29.18 -21.75
CA SER A 395 -19.95 -28.62 -22.64
C SER A 395 -20.32 -27.19 -22.26
N LEU A 396 -20.50 -26.91 -20.97
CA LEU A 396 -20.77 -25.57 -20.45
C LEU A 396 -19.62 -24.59 -20.76
N THR A 397 -18.37 -25.01 -20.55
CA THR A 397 -17.18 -24.18 -20.80
C THR A 397 -17.03 -23.86 -22.29
N LYS A 398 -17.27 -24.84 -23.17
CA LYS A 398 -17.23 -24.65 -24.64
C LYS A 398 -18.36 -23.74 -25.13
N PHE A 399 -19.57 -23.92 -24.62
CA PHE A 399 -20.75 -23.10 -24.96
C PHE A 399 -20.52 -21.62 -24.59
N ILE A 400 -20.05 -21.37 -23.36
CA ILE A 400 -19.77 -20.02 -22.88
C ILE A 400 -18.64 -19.36 -23.68
N PHE A 401 -17.60 -20.13 -24.02
CA PHE A 401 -16.47 -19.61 -24.80
C PHE A 401 -16.86 -19.25 -26.24
N THR A 402 -17.82 -19.97 -26.83
CA THR A 402 -18.30 -19.73 -28.21
C THR A 402 -19.27 -18.55 -28.27
N ASN A 403 -20.12 -18.38 -27.24
CA ASN A 403 -21.18 -17.38 -27.26
C ASN A 403 -20.77 -16.01 -26.70
N HIS A 404 -19.67 -15.93 -25.94
CA HIS A 404 -19.19 -14.68 -25.33
C HIS A 404 -17.77 -14.34 -25.77
N ASP A 405 -17.62 -13.31 -26.60
CA ASP A 405 -16.32 -12.81 -27.07
C ASP A 405 -15.55 -11.93 -26.06
N SER A 406 -16.09 -11.76 -24.86
CA SER A 406 -15.50 -10.92 -23.81
C SER A 406 -14.15 -11.44 -23.31
N ASN A 407 -13.18 -10.54 -23.12
CA ASN A 407 -11.85 -10.87 -22.55
C ASN A 407 -11.98 -11.52 -21.17
N ARG A 408 -12.92 -11.03 -20.35
CA ARG A 408 -13.13 -11.51 -18.98
C ARG A 408 -13.64 -12.96 -18.95
N MET A 409 -14.52 -13.31 -19.89
CA MET A 409 -15.09 -14.66 -19.96
C MET A 409 -14.06 -15.69 -20.42
N SER A 410 -13.27 -15.35 -21.44
CA SER A 410 -12.18 -16.23 -21.88
C SER A 410 -11.14 -16.47 -20.80
N CYS A 411 -10.78 -15.43 -20.03
CA CYS A 411 -9.88 -15.59 -18.88
C CYS A 411 -10.49 -16.46 -17.77
N LEU A 412 -11.80 -16.35 -17.49
CA LEU A 412 -12.48 -17.25 -16.54
C LEU A 412 -12.42 -18.71 -17.02
N CYS A 413 -12.72 -18.98 -18.29
CA CYS A 413 -12.62 -20.33 -18.85
C CYS A 413 -11.20 -20.90 -18.71
N VAL A 414 -10.18 -20.09 -19.04
CA VAL A 414 -8.77 -20.50 -18.87
C VAL A 414 -8.42 -20.77 -17.41
N LEU A 415 -8.87 -19.91 -16.48
CA LEU A 415 -8.68 -20.09 -15.04
C LEU A 415 -9.28 -21.42 -14.56
N PHE A 416 -10.52 -21.72 -14.93
CA PHE A 416 -11.20 -22.93 -14.48
C PHE A 416 -10.57 -24.20 -15.06
N MET A 417 -10.19 -24.18 -16.33
CA MET A 417 -9.44 -25.30 -16.94
C MET A 417 -8.08 -25.50 -16.29
N THR A 418 -7.48 -24.45 -15.71
CA THR A 418 -6.21 -24.56 -15.01
C THR A 418 -6.34 -25.41 -13.74
N PHE A 419 -7.51 -25.60 -13.15
CA PHE A 419 -7.64 -26.48 -11.98
C PHE A 419 -7.55 -27.98 -12.31
N PHE A 420 -7.68 -28.38 -13.57
CA PHE A 420 -7.76 -29.78 -13.97
C PHE A 420 -6.53 -30.19 -14.82
N PRO A 421 -5.56 -30.91 -14.24
CA PRO A 421 -4.35 -31.32 -14.97
C PRO A 421 -4.61 -32.25 -16.16
N SER A 422 -5.69 -33.05 -16.11
CA SER A 422 -6.07 -34.03 -17.13
C SER A 422 -6.38 -33.42 -18.50
N GLU A 423 -6.84 -32.16 -18.57
CA GLU A 423 -7.34 -31.52 -19.78
C GLU A 423 -6.40 -30.44 -20.34
N SER A 424 -5.11 -30.80 -20.46
CA SER A 424 -4.07 -29.91 -20.98
C SER A 424 -4.30 -29.44 -22.43
N ARG A 425 -4.94 -30.27 -23.27
CA ARG A 425 -5.24 -29.95 -24.68
C ARG A 425 -6.28 -28.84 -24.81
N LEU A 426 -7.38 -28.93 -24.05
CA LEU A 426 -8.42 -27.90 -24.03
C LEU A 426 -7.86 -26.59 -23.46
N LEU A 427 -7.08 -26.67 -22.37
CA LEU A 427 -6.37 -25.53 -21.80
C LEU A 427 -5.46 -24.83 -22.81
N ASN A 428 -4.69 -25.58 -23.60
CA ASN A 428 -3.80 -25.01 -24.63
C ASN A 428 -4.55 -24.28 -25.75
N THR A 429 -5.73 -24.79 -26.12
CA THR A 429 -6.59 -24.20 -27.16
C THR A 429 -7.19 -22.88 -26.67
N LEU A 430 -7.74 -22.87 -25.45
CA LEU A 430 -8.30 -21.68 -24.81
C LEU A 430 -7.22 -20.64 -24.51
N PHE A 431 -6.05 -21.07 -24.02
CA PHE A 431 -4.91 -20.20 -23.74
C PHE A 431 -4.41 -19.49 -25.00
N THR A 432 -4.25 -20.22 -26.11
CA THR A 432 -3.81 -19.62 -27.39
C THR A 432 -4.81 -18.58 -27.89
N SER A 433 -6.10 -18.87 -27.77
CA SER A 433 -7.16 -17.93 -28.14
C SER A 433 -7.19 -16.70 -27.22
N ALA A 434 -7.00 -16.89 -25.91
CA ALA A 434 -6.94 -15.79 -24.93
C ALA A 434 -5.72 -14.89 -25.14
N THR A 435 -4.56 -15.45 -25.52
CA THR A 435 -3.34 -14.66 -25.80
C THR A 435 -3.43 -13.84 -27.09
N ARG A 436 -4.35 -14.18 -28.01
CA ARG A 436 -4.59 -13.43 -29.25
C ARG A 436 -5.54 -12.25 -29.07
N LYS A 437 -6.24 -12.15 -27.93
CA LYS A 437 -7.19 -11.06 -27.68
C LYS A 437 -6.45 -9.75 -27.43
N ARG A 438 -6.95 -8.66 -28.02
CA ARG A 438 -6.41 -7.30 -27.85
C ARG A 438 -6.87 -6.70 -26.52
N HIS A 439 -6.08 -5.77 -25.97
CA HIS A 439 -6.38 -5.00 -24.75
C HIS A 439 -6.60 -5.84 -23.48
N LEU A 440 -5.60 -6.65 -23.09
CA LEU A 440 -5.62 -7.39 -21.84
C LEU A 440 -5.29 -6.48 -20.64
N ASN A 441 -6.23 -6.33 -19.70
CA ASN A 441 -5.99 -5.65 -18.43
C ASN A 441 -4.87 -6.33 -17.61
N LEU A 442 -4.25 -5.59 -16.69
CA LEU A 442 -3.22 -6.09 -15.77
C LEU A 442 -3.57 -7.46 -15.12
N PRO A 443 -4.74 -7.65 -14.48
CA PRO A 443 -5.11 -8.96 -13.92
C PRO A 443 -5.20 -10.10 -14.95
N HIS A 444 -5.67 -9.83 -16.17
CA HIS A 444 -5.71 -10.85 -17.22
C HIS A 444 -4.31 -11.23 -17.72
N ARG A 445 -3.42 -10.23 -17.85
CA ARG A 445 -2.01 -10.47 -18.20
C ARG A 445 -1.29 -11.28 -17.11
N PHE A 446 -1.56 -10.98 -15.84
CA PHE A 446 -1.02 -11.74 -14.72
C PHE A 446 -1.51 -13.19 -14.70
N LEU A 447 -2.82 -13.42 -14.92
CA LEU A 447 -3.37 -14.77 -15.05
C LEU A 447 -2.66 -15.55 -16.16
N LEU A 448 -2.52 -14.96 -17.36
CA LEU A 448 -1.85 -15.63 -18.49
C LEU A 448 -0.37 -15.93 -18.19
N TYR A 449 0.32 -15.05 -17.47
CA TYR A 449 1.67 -15.30 -16.99
C TYR A 449 1.73 -16.55 -16.09
N GLN A 450 0.83 -16.64 -15.09
CA GLN A 450 0.78 -17.79 -14.17
C GLN A 450 0.37 -19.09 -14.86
N VAL A 451 -0.63 -19.03 -15.74
CA VAL A 451 -1.11 -20.18 -16.52
C VAL A 451 -0.01 -20.71 -17.42
N ASN A 452 0.83 -19.85 -18.01
CA ASN A 452 1.97 -20.32 -18.81
C ASN A 452 2.97 -21.12 -17.96
N ARG A 453 3.27 -20.68 -16.73
CA ARG A 453 4.16 -21.43 -15.82
C ARG A 453 3.56 -22.77 -15.41
N ILE A 454 2.27 -22.80 -15.05
CA ILE A 454 1.56 -24.04 -14.71
C ILE A 454 1.53 -25.00 -15.90
N ARG A 455 1.26 -24.48 -17.09
CA ARG A 455 1.32 -25.23 -18.34
C ARG A 455 2.71 -25.82 -18.56
N SER A 456 3.77 -25.02 -18.46
CA SER A 456 5.16 -25.49 -18.58
C SER A 456 5.52 -26.55 -17.54
N LEU A 457 4.99 -26.48 -16.32
CA LEU A 457 5.15 -27.51 -15.30
C LEU A 457 4.43 -28.83 -15.64
N ARG A 458 3.26 -28.75 -16.30
CA ARG A 458 2.42 -29.90 -16.67
C ARG A 458 2.83 -30.55 -17.99
N THR A 459 3.32 -29.77 -18.94
CA THR A 459 3.86 -30.27 -20.20
C THR A 459 5.25 -30.83 -19.96
N SER A 460 5.50 -32.05 -20.42
CA SER A 460 6.75 -32.78 -20.24
C SER A 460 8.01 -31.98 -20.64
N SER A 461 9.15 -32.41 -20.08
CA SER A 461 10.52 -31.89 -20.10
C SER A 461 11.17 -31.52 -21.45
N SER A 462 10.40 -31.54 -22.55
CA SER A 462 10.84 -31.39 -23.94
C SER A 462 10.18 -30.20 -24.66
N SER A 463 9.99 -29.07 -23.98
CA SER A 463 9.53 -27.84 -24.65
C SER A 463 10.70 -27.11 -25.34
N ASN A 464 10.42 -26.45 -26.48
CA ASN A 464 11.41 -25.61 -27.17
C ASN A 464 11.96 -24.50 -26.26
N ASP A 465 11.11 -23.92 -25.40
CA ASP A 465 11.50 -22.90 -24.42
C ASP A 465 12.48 -23.44 -23.37
N ALA A 466 12.31 -24.70 -22.94
CA ALA A 466 13.26 -25.35 -22.03
C ALA A 466 14.61 -25.63 -22.70
N ALA A 467 14.60 -25.99 -23.99
CA ALA A 467 15.82 -26.21 -24.78
C ALA A 467 16.62 -24.90 -24.98
N GLU A 468 15.94 -23.79 -25.28
CA GLU A 468 16.58 -22.46 -25.41
C GLU A 468 17.18 -22.00 -24.07
N LYS A 469 16.42 -22.14 -22.96
CA LYS A 469 16.93 -21.82 -21.61
C LYS A 469 18.13 -22.71 -21.25
N LEU A 470 18.09 -24.01 -21.54
CA LEU A 470 19.20 -24.93 -21.32
C LEU A 470 20.45 -24.52 -22.12
N GLN A 471 20.32 -24.16 -23.39
CA GLN A 471 21.44 -23.72 -24.22
C GLN A 471 22.10 -22.46 -23.63
N SER A 472 21.31 -21.49 -23.15
CA SER A 472 21.84 -20.30 -22.50
C SER A 472 22.62 -20.61 -21.20
N LEU A 473 22.19 -21.62 -20.45
CA LEU A 473 22.85 -22.07 -19.22
C LEU A 473 24.15 -22.81 -19.51
N ILE A 474 24.17 -23.64 -20.55
CA ILE A 474 25.38 -24.33 -21.03
C ILE A 474 26.42 -23.31 -21.48
N GLN A 475 26.04 -22.30 -22.26
CA GLN A 475 26.95 -21.20 -22.65
C GLN A 475 27.51 -20.47 -21.42
N THR A 476 26.68 -20.22 -20.41
CA THR A 476 27.12 -19.58 -19.15
C THR A 476 28.09 -20.48 -18.38
N ARG A 477 27.88 -21.79 -18.35
CA ARG A 477 28.82 -22.76 -17.77
C ARG A 477 30.18 -22.70 -18.47
N HIS A 478 30.21 -22.78 -19.80
CA HIS A 478 31.47 -22.73 -20.55
C HIS A 478 32.25 -21.46 -20.24
N ARG A 479 31.57 -20.30 -20.24
CA ARG A 479 32.18 -19.02 -19.87
C ARG A 479 32.77 -19.02 -18.45
N ILE A 480 32.11 -19.65 -17.48
CA ILE A 480 32.63 -19.75 -16.11
C ILE A 480 33.84 -20.67 -16.07
N ASN A 481 33.83 -21.76 -16.82
CA ASN A 481 34.95 -22.68 -16.90
C ASN A 481 36.20 -21.99 -17.47
N ASP A 482 36.03 -21.21 -18.55
CA ASP A 482 37.11 -20.41 -19.13
C ASP A 482 37.66 -19.41 -18.10
N LEU A 483 36.79 -18.72 -17.35
CA LEU A 483 37.20 -17.80 -16.28
C LEU A 483 37.95 -18.50 -15.14
N ILE A 484 37.56 -19.71 -14.76
CA ILE A 484 38.25 -20.50 -13.73
C ILE A 484 39.63 -20.93 -14.25
N HIS A 485 39.70 -21.40 -15.49
CA HIS A 485 40.95 -21.80 -16.13
C HIS A 485 41.93 -20.62 -16.21
N ASP A 486 41.47 -19.47 -16.71
CA ASP A 486 42.26 -18.24 -16.78
C ASP A 486 42.72 -17.77 -15.40
N PHE A 487 41.87 -17.90 -14.38
CA PHE A 487 42.20 -17.56 -13.00
C PHE A 487 43.37 -18.40 -12.46
N TRP A 488 43.37 -19.71 -12.70
CA TRP A 488 44.46 -20.59 -12.26
C TRP A 488 45.76 -20.37 -13.05
N LEU A 489 45.66 -19.95 -14.31
CA LEU A 489 46.84 -19.63 -15.13
C LEU A 489 47.49 -18.29 -14.76
N THR A 490 46.72 -17.30 -14.34
CA THR A 490 47.19 -15.91 -14.19
C THR A 490 47.29 -15.41 -12.75
N ILE A 491 47.06 -16.27 -11.74
CA ILE A 491 46.99 -16.01 -10.28
C ILE A 491 47.15 -14.52 -9.93
N PRO A 492 46.07 -13.74 -10.06
CA PRO A 492 46.15 -12.29 -9.93
C PRO A 492 46.46 -11.88 -8.48
N SER A 493 47.34 -10.89 -8.31
CA SER A 493 47.73 -10.35 -6.98
C SER A 493 46.62 -9.52 -6.31
N SER A 494 45.51 -9.26 -7.00
CA SER A 494 44.40 -8.42 -6.53
C SER A 494 43.16 -9.25 -6.14
N THR A 495 42.36 -8.73 -5.22
CA THR A 495 41.13 -9.39 -4.71
C THR A 495 39.91 -9.24 -5.63
N LEU A 496 39.99 -8.38 -6.65
CA LEU A 496 38.90 -8.07 -7.58
C LEU A 496 38.47 -9.26 -8.47
N PRO A 497 39.39 -10.05 -9.06
CA PRO A 497 39.03 -11.24 -9.84
C PRO A 497 38.30 -12.29 -8.99
N PHE A 498 38.68 -12.45 -7.71
CA PHE A 498 38.00 -13.36 -6.79
C PHE A 498 36.54 -12.96 -6.54
N SER A 499 36.28 -11.67 -6.30
CA SER A 499 34.92 -11.19 -6.04
C SER A 499 34.05 -11.30 -7.30
N LYS A 500 34.60 -11.00 -8.48
CA LYS A 500 33.92 -11.13 -9.77
C LYS A 500 33.60 -12.59 -10.11
N LEU A 501 34.53 -13.50 -9.88
CA LEU A 501 34.33 -14.94 -10.11
C LEU A 501 33.26 -15.48 -9.16
N TYR A 502 33.34 -15.16 -7.86
CA TYR A 502 32.33 -15.54 -6.88
C TYR A 502 30.94 -14.99 -7.24
N ALA A 503 30.84 -13.72 -7.62
CA ALA A 503 29.56 -13.11 -8.01
C ALA A 503 28.96 -13.78 -9.26
N THR A 504 29.79 -14.10 -10.24
CA THR A 504 29.37 -14.77 -11.48
C THR A 504 28.93 -16.21 -11.21
N LEU A 505 29.70 -16.96 -10.40
CA LEU A 505 29.38 -18.33 -9.99
C LEU A 505 28.08 -18.38 -9.18
N SER A 506 27.92 -17.48 -8.21
CA SER A 506 26.71 -17.38 -7.38
C SER A 506 25.49 -17.07 -8.23
N LYS A 507 25.58 -16.11 -9.16
CA LYS A 507 24.51 -15.77 -10.10
C LYS A 507 24.14 -16.94 -11.00
N SER A 508 25.12 -17.69 -11.51
CA SER A 508 24.87 -18.85 -12.36
C SER A 508 24.21 -20.00 -11.59
N ASN A 509 24.67 -20.28 -10.37
CA ASN A 509 24.04 -21.30 -9.51
C ASN A 509 22.55 -20.98 -9.25
N VAL A 510 22.27 -19.71 -8.99
CA VAL A 510 20.89 -19.22 -8.84
C VAL A 510 20.05 -19.44 -10.10
N LEU A 511 20.59 -19.17 -11.30
CA LEU A 511 19.90 -19.39 -12.57
C LEU A 511 19.63 -20.89 -12.83
N TRP A 512 20.54 -21.77 -12.45
CA TRP A 512 20.33 -23.21 -12.53
C TRP A 512 19.24 -23.69 -11.58
N GLN A 513 19.24 -23.20 -10.33
CA GLN A 513 18.18 -23.52 -9.36
C GLN A 513 16.80 -23.03 -9.85
N GLU A 514 16.75 -21.85 -10.49
CA GLU A 514 15.54 -21.35 -11.15
C GLU A 514 15.07 -22.27 -12.28
N ALA A 515 15.99 -22.74 -13.13
CA ALA A 515 15.68 -23.66 -14.22
C ALA A 515 15.15 -25.01 -13.71
N ILE A 516 15.73 -25.56 -12.63
CA ILE A 516 15.25 -26.79 -11.99
C ILE A 516 13.88 -26.60 -11.34
N LYS A 517 13.57 -25.40 -10.85
CA LYS A 517 12.25 -25.10 -10.29
C LYS A 517 11.19 -24.98 -11.37
N ASP A 518 11.51 -24.33 -12.49
CA ASP A 518 10.59 -24.19 -13.63
C ASP A 518 10.38 -25.53 -14.36
N TYR A 519 11.41 -26.37 -14.41
CA TYR A 519 11.42 -27.66 -15.12
C TYR A 519 11.89 -28.81 -14.21
N PRO A 520 11.11 -29.21 -13.19
CA PRO A 520 11.54 -30.15 -12.16
C PRO A 520 11.78 -31.58 -12.66
N ASN A 521 11.21 -31.94 -13.81
CA ASN A 521 11.27 -33.28 -14.40
C ASN A 521 12.18 -33.35 -15.64
N SER A 522 12.95 -32.29 -15.93
CA SER A 522 13.91 -32.33 -17.04
C SER A 522 15.21 -32.99 -16.59
N THR A 523 15.42 -34.22 -17.06
CA THR A 523 16.64 -35.00 -16.81
C THR A 523 17.86 -34.27 -17.36
N ARG A 524 17.78 -33.74 -18.57
CA ARG A 524 18.85 -32.95 -19.22
C ARG A 524 19.28 -31.74 -18.41
N ILE A 525 18.34 -30.95 -17.87
CA ILE A 525 18.67 -29.77 -17.07
C ILE A 525 19.30 -30.19 -15.73
N ALA A 526 18.78 -31.24 -15.08
CA ALA A 526 19.31 -31.75 -13.82
C ALA A 526 20.71 -32.37 -13.98
N GLU A 527 20.98 -33.05 -15.10
CA GLU A 527 22.28 -33.60 -15.42
C GLU A 527 23.30 -32.49 -15.72
N GLU A 528 22.96 -31.52 -16.54
CA GLU A 528 23.85 -30.38 -16.82
C GLU A 528 24.09 -29.51 -15.57
N TYR A 529 23.11 -29.41 -14.67
CA TYR A 529 23.29 -28.77 -13.37
C TYR A 529 24.25 -29.56 -12.47
N SER A 530 24.14 -30.89 -12.45
CA SER A 530 25.12 -31.74 -11.75
C SER A 530 26.53 -31.51 -12.28
N ASN A 531 26.71 -31.46 -13.60
CA ASN A 531 28.01 -31.19 -14.23
C ASN A 531 28.51 -29.77 -13.88
N PHE A 532 27.65 -28.76 -13.92
CA PHE A 532 27.99 -27.40 -13.47
C PHE A 532 28.44 -27.37 -11.99
N LEU A 533 27.76 -28.13 -11.12
CA LEU A 533 28.12 -28.18 -9.70
C LEU A 533 29.50 -28.80 -9.48
N ILE A 534 29.82 -29.85 -10.24
CA ILE A 534 31.11 -30.57 -10.16
C ILE A 534 32.24 -29.71 -10.76
N ASP A 535 32.06 -29.19 -11.98
CA ASP A 535 33.12 -28.53 -12.75
C ASP A 535 33.38 -27.09 -12.30
N CYS A 536 32.31 -26.31 -12.06
CA CYS A 536 32.43 -24.88 -11.78
C CYS A 536 32.38 -24.57 -10.27
N SER A 537 31.43 -25.18 -9.54
CA SER A 537 31.17 -24.82 -8.13
C SER A 537 31.93 -25.67 -7.11
N THR A 538 32.54 -26.77 -7.56
CA THR A 538 33.22 -27.79 -6.76
C THR A 538 32.40 -28.33 -5.57
N ASN A 539 31.07 -28.35 -5.72
CA ASN A 539 30.14 -28.88 -4.74
C ASN A 539 29.70 -30.31 -5.12
N PHE A 540 30.55 -31.28 -4.76
CA PHE A 540 30.37 -32.68 -5.11
C PHE A 540 29.15 -33.31 -4.44
N ILE A 541 28.86 -32.97 -3.19
CA ILE A 541 27.70 -33.51 -2.45
C ILE A 541 26.37 -33.11 -3.12
N GLU A 542 26.19 -31.83 -3.46
CA GLU A 542 24.97 -31.43 -4.17
C GLU A 542 24.92 -31.96 -5.60
N GLY A 543 26.07 -32.07 -6.29
CA GLY A 543 26.15 -32.71 -7.60
C GLY A 543 25.62 -34.14 -7.58
N ILE A 544 26.09 -34.97 -6.64
CA ILE A 544 25.62 -36.36 -6.46
C ILE A 544 24.12 -36.40 -6.15
N LYS A 545 23.61 -35.50 -5.29
CA LYS A 545 22.17 -35.41 -5.00
C LYS A 545 21.35 -35.10 -6.24
N MET A 546 21.85 -34.20 -7.10
CA MET A 546 21.18 -33.87 -8.36
C MET A 546 21.26 -35.03 -9.36
N LYS A 547 22.37 -35.77 -9.44
CA LYS A 547 22.47 -36.96 -10.29
C LYS A 547 21.54 -38.08 -9.84
N ARG A 548 21.46 -38.37 -8.53
CA ARG A 548 20.47 -39.30 -7.98
C ARG A 548 19.05 -38.89 -8.32
N ARG A 549 18.76 -37.59 -8.29
CA ARG A 549 17.45 -37.07 -8.72
C ARG A 549 17.20 -37.37 -10.20
N VAL A 550 18.20 -37.30 -11.08
CA VAL A 550 18.09 -37.74 -12.48
C VAL A 550 17.71 -39.22 -12.54
N ASP A 551 18.42 -40.08 -11.82
CA ASP A 551 18.14 -41.54 -11.81
C ASP A 551 16.71 -41.84 -11.32
N LEU A 552 16.24 -41.09 -10.32
CA LEU A 552 14.85 -41.19 -9.84
C LEU A 552 13.83 -40.73 -10.88
N ILE A 553 14.12 -39.65 -11.62
CA ILE A 553 13.26 -39.20 -12.74
C ILE A 553 13.23 -40.26 -13.84
N ASP A 554 14.39 -40.84 -14.21
CA ASP A 554 14.50 -41.89 -15.22
C ASP A 554 13.77 -43.17 -14.78
N SER A 555 13.74 -43.48 -13.48
CA SER A 555 12.93 -44.57 -12.91
C SER A 555 11.41 -44.29 -12.91
N GLY A 556 10.98 -43.10 -13.36
CA GLY A 556 9.56 -42.73 -13.49
C GLY A 556 8.99 -41.95 -12.30
N GLN A 557 9.81 -41.48 -11.36
CA GLN A 557 9.32 -40.62 -10.27
C GLN A 557 9.07 -39.19 -10.75
N ASN A 558 7.92 -38.63 -10.36
CA ASN A 558 7.54 -37.26 -10.70
C ASN A 558 7.77 -36.32 -9.51
N PHE A 559 8.58 -35.28 -9.71
CA PHE A 559 8.88 -34.26 -8.69
C PHE A 559 8.08 -32.96 -8.87
N SER A 560 7.25 -32.85 -9.90
CA SER A 560 6.38 -31.67 -10.09
C SER A 560 5.23 -31.68 -9.09
N ILE A 561 5.17 -30.65 -8.25
CA ILE A 561 4.03 -30.40 -7.36
C ILE A 561 3.14 -29.34 -8.02
N ASP A 562 1.93 -29.74 -8.39
CA ASP A 562 0.93 -28.82 -8.92
C ASP A 562 0.18 -28.09 -7.79
N ILE A 563 0.65 -26.88 -7.48
CA ILE A 563 0.08 -26.04 -6.41
C ILE A 563 -1.37 -25.63 -6.75
N SER A 564 -1.69 -25.43 -8.03
CA SER A 564 -3.04 -25.02 -8.45
C SER A 564 -4.07 -26.14 -8.23
N PHE A 565 -3.70 -27.39 -8.54
CA PHE A 565 -4.55 -28.55 -8.22
C PHE A 565 -4.64 -28.78 -6.70
N LYS A 566 -3.53 -28.64 -5.96
CA LYS A 566 -3.52 -28.80 -4.49
C LYS A 566 -4.45 -27.81 -3.78
N THR A 567 -4.39 -26.53 -4.17
CA THR A 567 -5.26 -25.48 -3.60
C THR A 567 -6.73 -25.69 -3.98
N PHE A 568 -7.00 -26.11 -5.22
CA PHE A 568 -8.34 -26.50 -5.65
C PHE A 568 -8.94 -27.64 -4.82
N VAL A 569 -8.19 -28.72 -4.61
CA VAL A 569 -8.63 -29.88 -3.81
C VAL A 569 -8.90 -29.48 -2.35
N ARG A 570 -8.09 -28.58 -1.79
CA ARG A 570 -8.27 -28.07 -0.42
C ARG A 570 -9.59 -27.29 -0.28
N THR A 571 -9.93 -26.45 -1.27
CA THR A 571 -11.16 -25.66 -1.25
C THR A 571 -12.40 -26.48 -1.60
N TYR A 572 -12.29 -27.40 -2.56
CA TYR A 572 -13.40 -28.24 -3.04
C TYR A 572 -13.08 -29.74 -2.87
N PRO A 573 -13.06 -30.27 -1.63
CA PRO A 573 -12.75 -31.68 -1.39
C PRO A 573 -13.79 -32.64 -1.98
N ASN A 574 -14.96 -32.12 -2.38
CA ASN A 574 -16.05 -32.89 -2.99
C ASN A 574 -15.61 -33.66 -4.25
N TYR A 575 -14.66 -33.12 -5.03
CA TYR A 575 -14.16 -33.77 -6.25
C TYR A 575 -13.41 -35.08 -5.96
N ILE A 576 -12.63 -35.12 -4.89
CA ILE A 576 -11.94 -36.34 -4.45
C ILE A 576 -12.89 -37.24 -3.66
N LYS A 577 -13.69 -36.67 -2.74
CA LYS A 577 -14.64 -37.45 -1.91
C LYS A 577 -15.68 -38.20 -2.73
N LYS A 578 -16.15 -37.64 -3.85
CA LYS A 578 -17.09 -38.31 -4.78
C LYS A 578 -16.39 -39.29 -5.74
N GLY A 579 -15.05 -39.33 -5.74
CA GLY A 579 -14.25 -40.14 -6.65
C GLY A 579 -14.34 -39.70 -8.10
N ILE A 580 -14.48 -38.39 -8.36
CA ILE A 580 -14.50 -37.83 -9.73
C ILE A 580 -13.06 -37.71 -10.23
N ILE A 581 -12.14 -37.26 -9.37
CA ILE A 581 -10.73 -37.04 -9.69
C ILE A 581 -9.85 -37.77 -8.67
N GLY A 582 -8.81 -38.46 -9.16
CA GLY A 582 -7.80 -39.11 -8.34
C GLY A 582 -6.76 -38.14 -7.75
N ILE A 583 -5.90 -38.64 -6.86
CA ILE A 583 -4.86 -37.86 -6.14
C ILE A 583 -3.87 -37.15 -7.09
N ARG A 584 -3.73 -37.66 -8.32
CA ARG A 584 -2.86 -37.09 -9.38
C ARG A 584 -3.58 -36.15 -10.37
N GLY A 585 -4.88 -35.91 -10.20
CA GLY A 585 -5.65 -35.01 -11.09
C GLY A 585 -6.31 -35.70 -12.29
N ASN A 586 -6.26 -37.04 -12.40
CA ASN A 586 -6.92 -37.80 -13.47
C ASN A 586 -8.37 -38.14 -13.11
N PHE A 587 -9.28 -38.12 -14.09
CA PHE A 587 -10.67 -38.54 -13.89
C PHE A 587 -10.75 -40.06 -13.66
N ILE A 588 -11.55 -40.49 -12.67
CA ILE A 588 -11.81 -41.90 -12.40
C ILE A 588 -13.09 -42.28 -13.15
N ASN A 589 -12.98 -43.02 -14.25
CA ASN A 589 -14.15 -43.56 -14.94
C ASN A 589 -14.79 -44.66 -14.09
N LYS A 590 -16.00 -44.43 -13.57
CA LYS A 590 -16.82 -45.47 -12.92
C LYS A 590 -17.50 -46.43 -13.92
N MET A 591 -17.32 -46.24 -15.22
CA MET A 591 -17.82 -47.15 -16.25
C MET A 591 -16.81 -48.27 -16.54
N ALA A 592 -16.71 -49.23 -15.61
CA ALA A 592 -16.19 -50.57 -15.89
C ALA A 592 -16.77 -51.60 -14.89
N HIS A 593 -18.09 -51.59 -14.70
CA HIS A 593 -18.81 -52.79 -14.27
C HIS A 593 -19.36 -53.49 -15.52
N GLY A 594 -18.44 -53.96 -16.35
CA GLY A 594 -18.69 -54.98 -17.36
C GLY A 594 -17.86 -56.19 -17.01
N HIS A 595 -18.50 -57.32 -16.73
CA HIS A 595 -17.83 -58.60 -16.50
C HIS A 595 -16.92 -58.94 -17.70
N GLY A 596 -15.62 -58.74 -17.52
CA GLY A 596 -14.57 -59.17 -18.42
C GLY A 596 -13.36 -59.53 -17.56
N SER A 597 -13.21 -60.82 -17.27
CA SER A 597 -12.08 -61.39 -16.56
C SER A 597 -10.79 -61.20 -17.37
N SER A 598 -9.93 -60.29 -16.91
CA SER A 598 -8.51 -60.31 -17.25
C SER A 598 -7.70 -60.29 -15.95
N SER A 599 -7.29 -61.47 -15.53
CA SER A 599 -6.31 -61.70 -14.48
C SER A 599 -4.95 -61.15 -14.91
N GLY A 600 -4.68 -59.89 -14.57
CA GLY A 600 -3.35 -59.29 -14.59
C GLY A 600 -2.92 -59.06 -13.15
N SER A 601 -2.03 -59.92 -12.65
CA SER A 601 -1.43 -59.81 -11.32
C SER A 601 -0.63 -58.51 -11.20
N SER A 602 -1.18 -57.50 -10.52
CA SER A 602 -0.44 -56.34 -10.05
C SER A 602 -0.28 -56.40 -8.52
N ASN A 603 0.57 -57.30 -8.05
CA ASN A 603 1.19 -57.16 -6.74
C ASN A 603 2.32 -56.11 -6.84
N SER A 604 1.95 -54.87 -7.15
CA SER A 604 2.78 -53.72 -6.83
C SER A 604 2.31 -53.24 -5.47
N ALA A 605 2.89 -53.83 -4.42
CA ALA A 605 2.91 -53.19 -3.12
C ALA A 605 3.50 -51.78 -3.34
N ASP A 606 2.64 -50.76 -3.24
CA ASP A 606 3.06 -49.37 -3.09
C ASP A 606 3.89 -49.30 -1.81
N LYS A 607 5.19 -49.62 -1.93
CA LYS A 607 6.19 -49.14 -1.00
C LYS A 607 6.19 -47.64 -1.19
N SER A 608 5.42 -46.96 -0.35
CA SER A 608 5.58 -45.56 -0.04
C SER A 608 7.01 -45.33 0.44
N TYR A 609 7.94 -45.16 -0.50
CA TYR A 609 9.21 -44.50 -0.21
C TYR A 609 8.84 -43.13 0.36
N SER A 610 9.22 -42.89 1.60
CA SER A 610 8.96 -41.63 2.28
C SER A 610 9.43 -40.47 1.41
N LEU A 611 8.53 -39.53 1.15
CA LEU A 611 8.75 -38.26 0.47
C LEU A 611 9.65 -37.32 1.31
N THR A 612 10.86 -37.76 1.62
CA THR A 612 11.88 -36.98 2.32
C THR A 612 13.13 -36.97 1.45
N THR A 613 13.18 -36.03 0.50
CA THR A 613 14.41 -35.63 -0.22
C THR A 613 15.54 -35.15 0.72
N ASN A 614 15.30 -35.12 2.03
CA ASN A 614 16.21 -34.68 3.09
C ASN A 614 16.73 -35.80 4.00
N SER A 615 16.37 -37.08 3.80
CA SER A 615 17.08 -38.14 4.51
C SER A 615 18.52 -38.18 4.01
N GLU A 616 19.49 -38.07 4.92
CA GLU A 616 20.92 -38.24 4.64
C GLU A 616 21.08 -39.51 3.79
N ILE A 617 21.70 -39.34 2.62
CA ILE A 617 21.97 -40.46 1.74
C ILE A 617 23.05 -41.29 2.44
N ASP A 618 22.87 -42.61 2.47
CA ASP A 618 23.92 -43.50 2.98
C ASP A 618 25.24 -43.19 2.27
N ILE A 619 26.30 -42.99 3.07
CA ILE A 619 27.61 -42.55 2.61
C ILE A 619 28.15 -43.49 1.52
N GLU A 620 27.81 -44.77 1.58
CA GLU A 620 28.17 -45.81 0.61
C GLU A 620 27.45 -45.63 -0.74
N LEU A 621 26.17 -45.24 -0.74
CA LEU A 621 25.42 -44.95 -1.95
C LEU A 621 25.89 -43.63 -2.59
N GLU A 622 26.25 -42.62 -1.79
CA GLU A 622 26.90 -41.40 -2.30
C GLU A 622 28.27 -41.70 -2.94
N GLU A 623 29.07 -42.60 -2.34
CA GLU A 623 30.39 -42.95 -2.85
C GLU A 623 30.30 -43.75 -4.16
N GLN A 624 29.35 -44.68 -4.26
CA GLN A 624 29.08 -45.44 -5.50
C GLN A 624 28.65 -44.53 -6.66
N ILE A 625 27.73 -43.59 -6.44
CA ILE A 625 27.33 -42.60 -7.47
C ILE A 625 28.48 -41.63 -7.76
N GLY A 626 29.30 -41.28 -6.75
CA GLY A 626 30.46 -40.43 -6.94
C GLY A 626 31.55 -41.05 -7.83
N GLN A 627 31.77 -42.37 -7.72
CA GLN A 627 32.76 -43.10 -8.52
C GLN A 627 32.43 -43.09 -10.02
N THR A 628 31.15 -43.04 -10.40
CA THR A 628 30.74 -42.98 -11.81
C THR A 628 30.84 -41.57 -12.40
N MET A 629 30.84 -40.53 -11.56
CA MET A 629 30.75 -39.13 -11.99
C MET A 629 32.10 -38.40 -12.05
N PHE A 630 33.05 -38.70 -11.17
CA PHE A 630 34.35 -37.98 -11.15
C PHE A 630 35.51 -38.80 -10.54
N THR A 631 36.72 -38.49 -10.98
CA THR A 631 37.95 -39.14 -10.50
C THR A 631 38.25 -38.77 -9.04
N PHE A 632 38.78 -39.73 -8.28
CA PHE A 632 39.08 -39.60 -6.85
C PHE A 632 37.88 -39.17 -5.99
N SER A 633 36.73 -39.83 -6.17
CA SER A 633 35.47 -39.45 -5.54
C SER A 633 35.55 -39.36 -4.01
N ARG A 634 36.14 -40.38 -3.38
CA ARG A 634 36.31 -40.48 -1.93
C ARG A 634 37.11 -39.31 -1.34
N MET A 635 38.22 -38.94 -1.98
CA MET A 635 39.11 -37.87 -1.50
C MET A 635 38.45 -36.49 -1.62
N ARG A 636 37.79 -36.22 -2.75
CA ARG A 636 37.09 -34.94 -2.99
C ARG A 636 35.89 -34.76 -2.05
N LEU A 637 35.13 -35.82 -1.80
CA LEU A 637 34.02 -35.80 -0.85
C LEU A 637 34.50 -35.59 0.60
N ALA A 638 35.57 -36.30 0.99
CA ALA A 638 36.18 -36.12 2.31
C ALA A 638 36.71 -34.69 2.51
N LEU A 639 37.38 -34.13 1.50
CA LEU A 639 37.88 -32.75 1.52
C LEU A 639 36.73 -31.74 1.67
N GLN A 640 35.65 -31.90 0.91
CA GLN A 640 34.49 -31.01 0.99
C GLN A 640 33.84 -31.08 2.38
N ARG A 641 33.64 -32.28 2.94
CA ARG A 641 33.09 -32.46 4.30
C ARG A 641 33.97 -31.81 5.37
N ALA A 642 35.29 -31.88 5.22
CA ALA A 642 36.24 -31.23 6.12
C ALA A 642 36.22 -29.69 6.05
N LEU A 643 35.90 -29.10 4.89
CA LEU A 643 35.88 -27.65 4.67
C LEU A 643 34.51 -27.00 4.96
N ILE A 644 33.40 -27.72 4.76
CA ILE A 644 32.04 -27.18 4.98
C ILE A 644 31.83 -26.64 6.42
N SER A 645 32.44 -27.29 7.41
CA SER A 645 32.35 -26.90 8.82
C SER A 645 33.25 -25.71 9.19
N ARG A 646 34.25 -25.39 8.36
CA ARG A 646 35.20 -24.29 8.60
C ARG A 646 34.71 -22.98 7.98
N LYS A 647 33.67 -22.39 8.58
CA LYS A 647 33.28 -20.99 8.31
C LYS A 647 34.00 -20.05 9.27
N SER A 648 34.49 -18.93 8.75
CA SER A 648 35.13 -17.90 9.58
C SER A 648 34.16 -17.34 10.62
N LYS A 649 34.51 -17.42 11.92
CA LYS A 649 33.75 -16.82 13.02
C LYS A 649 33.56 -15.30 12.81
N TYR A 650 34.52 -14.66 12.14
CA TYR A 650 34.52 -13.22 11.88
C TYR A 650 33.40 -12.76 10.95
N ILE A 651 32.85 -13.62 10.08
CA ILE A 651 31.70 -13.25 9.23
C ILE A 651 30.46 -12.99 10.09
N LYS A 652 30.24 -13.78 11.15
CA LYS A 652 29.13 -13.54 12.09
C LYS A 652 29.36 -12.27 12.91
N MET A 653 30.61 -12.02 13.31
CA MET A 653 30.99 -10.80 14.03
C MET A 653 30.84 -9.53 13.16
N MET A 654 31.09 -9.62 11.85
CA MET A 654 30.89 -8.51 10.91
C MET A 654 29.41 -8.15 10.75
N ASN A 655 28.52 -9.13 10.67
CA ASN A 655 27.07 -8.85 10.62
C ASN A 655 26.58 -8.22 11.94
N LEU A 656 27.14 -8.65 13.07
CA LEU A 656 26.84 -8.05 14.38
C LEU A 656 27.37 -6.61 14.48
N SER A 657 28.58 -6.33 13.96
CA SER A 657 29.14 -4.98 13.99
C SER A 657 28.35 -3.99 13.14
N ILE A 658 27.81 -4.42 11.99
CA ILE A 658 26.91 -3.61 11.16
C ILE A 658 25.64 -3.25 11.94
N LEU A 659 25.04 -4.20 12.67
CA LEU A 659 23.85 -3.94 13.49
C LEU A 659 24.13 -2.95 14.63
N ILE A 660 25.27 -3.12 15.32
CA ILE A 660 25.69 -2.20 16.39
C ILE A 660 25.94 -0.79 15.82
N ALA A 661 26.62 -0.68 14.67
CA ALA A 661 26.87 0.61 14.02
C ALA A 661 25.57 1.33 13.65
N PHE A 662 24.56 0.60 13.16
CA PHE A 662 23.24 1.16 12.88
C PHE A 662 22.57 1.73 14.15
N ILE A 663 22.56 0.97 15.25
CA ILE A 663 21.96 1.41 16.52
C ILE A 663 22.68 2.66 17.05
N VAL A 664 24.01 2.67 17.05
CA VAL A 664 24.81 3.82 17.49
C VAL A 664 24.51 5.05 16.64
N SER A 665 24.40 4.89 15.31
CA SER A 665 24.07 6.00 14.41
C SER A 665 22.68 6.59 14.69
N ALA A 666 21.69 5.76 15.01
CA ALA A 666 20.34 6.22 15.36
C ALA A 666 20.34 6.98 16.69
N ILE A 667 21.07 6.51 17.70
CA ILE A 667 21.22 7.18 18.99
C ILE A 667 21.90 8.54 18.79
N CYS A 668 23.01 8.60 18.04
CA CYS A 668 23.69 9.85 17.73
C CYS A 668 22.76 10.84 17.03
N PHE A 669 21.94 10.38 16.07
CA PHE A 669 20.99 11.25 15.37
C PHE A 669 19.93 11.83 16.32
N ILE A 670 19.36 10.99 17.20
CA ILE A 670 18.35 11.43 18.19
C ILE A 670 18.94 12.47 19.15
N VAL A 671 20.15 12.22 19.67
CA VAL A 671 20.84 13.16 20.56
C VAL A 671 21.13 14.47 19.84
N SER A 672 21.59 14.40 18.59
CA SER A 672 21.85 15.59 17.75
C SER A 672 20.57 16.41 17.57
N TYR A 673 19.44 15.76 17.30
CA TYR A 673 18.16 16.43 17.12
C TYR A 673 17.69 17.15 18.38
N ILE A 674 17.80 16.51 19.55
CA ILE A 674 17.40 17.10 20.84
C ILE A 674 18.26 18.34 21.14
N LEU A 675 19.58 18.24 20.96
CA LEU A 675 20.50 19.36 21.18
C LEU A 675 20.24 20.53 20.22
N LEU A 676 20.07 20.24 18.93
CA LEU A 676 19.80 21.27 17.92
C LEU A 676 18.45 21.95 18.16
N LYS A 677 17.40 21.19 18.51
CA LYS A 677 16.08 21.76 18.80
C LYS A 677 16.15 22.78 19.94
N GLY A 678 16.82 22.44 21.04
CA GLY A 678 16.99 23.35 22.18
C GLY A 678 17.75 24.63 21.79
N TRP A 679 18.79 24.49 20.96
CA TRP A 679 19.56 25.64 20.49
C TRP A 679 18.75 26.58 19.58
N PHE A 680 18.03 26.02 18.60
CA PHE A 680 17.21 26.81 17.68
C PHE A 680 16.06 27.54 18.39
N GLN A 681 15.43 26.92 19.37
CA GLN A 681 14.35 27.56 20.14
C GLN A 681 14.86 28.78 20.92
N ASN A 682 16.01 28.66 21.59
CA ASN A 682 16.65 29.78 22.30
C ASN A 682 17.05 30.91 21.35
N ALA A 683 17.57 30.56 20.16
CA ALA A 683 17.93 31.54 19.13
C ALA A 683 16.71 32.30 18.60
N GLN A 684 15.59 31.60 18.35
CA GLN A 684 14.35 32.21 17.90
C GLN A 684 13.79 33.19 18.95
N GLU A 685 13.75 32.81 20.22
CA GLU A 685 13.30 33.69 21.30
C GLU A 685 14.20 34.94 21.43
N SER A 686 15.51 34.79 21.24
CA SER A 686 16.45 35.93 21.23
C SER A 686 16.19 36.91 20.09
N LEU A 687 15.93 36.40 18.89
CA LEU A 687 15.59 37.23 17.73
C LEU A 687 14.27 37.98 17.95
N THR A 688 13.25 37.34 18.54
CA THR A 688 11.98 38.02 18.84
C THR A 688 12.16 39.18 19.83
N ARG A 689 13.01 39.04 20.86
CA ARG A 689 13.33 40.13 21.80
C ARG A 689 14.02 41.30 21.11
N GLN A 690 14.99 41.02 20.24
CA GLN A 690 15.66 42.06 19.46
C GLN A 690 14.69 42.79 18.53
N LEU A 691 13.74 42.05 17.94
CA LEU A 691 12.70 42.60 17.08
C LEU A 691 11.77 43.54 17.85
N TYR A 692 11.32 43.18 19.06
CA TYR A 692 10.52 44.10 19.91
C TYR A 692 11.28 45.39 20.26
N GLY A 693 12.56 45.30 20.60
CA GLY A 693 13.40 46.47 20.87
C GLY A 693 13.59 47.36 19.63
N SER A 694 13.80 46.75 18.47
CA SER A 694 13.92 47.46 17.20
C SER A 694 12.62 48.19 16.83
N HIS A 695 11.47 47.52 16.91
CA HIS A 695 10.17 48.14 16.61
C HIS A 695 9.82 49.25 17.60
N ALA A 696 10.10 49.08 18.90
CA ALA A 696 9.90 50.12 19.91
C ALA A 696 10.70 51.39 19.58
N ARG A 697 11.98 51.23 19.21
CA ARG A 697 12.83 52.36 18.79
C ARG A 697 12.38 52.98 17.48
N PHE A 698 12.06 52.17 16.47
CA PHE A 698 11.69 52.64 15.14
C PHE A 698 10.39 53.44 15.16
N THR A 699 9.34 52.92 15.80
CA THR A 699 8.05 53.61 15.96
C THR A 699 8.17 54.87 16.83
N ALA A 700 9.04 54.85 17.84
CA ALA A 700 9.39 56.04 18.60
C ALA A 700 10.06 57.11 17.71
N SER A 701 11.04 56.75 16.88
CA SER A 701 11.69 57.71 15.99
C SER A 701 10.71 58.31 14.97
N ILE A 702 9.82 57.48 14.42
CA ILE A 702 8.75 57.95 13.51
C ILE A 702 7.86 58.98 14.21
N ALA A 703 7.43 58.71 15.45
CA ALA A 703 6.62 59.64 16.20
C ALA A 703 7.33 61.01 16.38
N THR A 704 8.61 61.02 16.76
CA THR A 704 9.39 62.26 16.88
C THR A 704 9.51 62.99 15.55
N LEU A 705 9.75 62.25 14.46
CA LEU A 705 9.86 62.83 13.11
C LEU A 705 8.55 63.50 12.68
N CYS A 706 7.39 62.90 12.98
CA CYS A 706 6.08 63.48 12.68
C CYS A 706 5.88 64.84 13.38
N LEU A 707 6.32 64.98 14.63
CA LEU A 707 6.26 66.25 15.35
C LEU A 707 7.23 67.28 14.76
N ALA A 708 8.45 66.87 14.43
CA ALA A 708 9.44 67.75 13.80
C ALA A 708 8.96 68.27 12.43
N LEU A 709 8.33 67.41 11.62
CA LEU A 709 7.73 67.78 10.33
C LEU A 709 6.54 68.74 10.50
N GLN A 710 5.66 68.46 11.47
CA GLN A 710 4.54 69.37 11.77
C GLN A 710 5.03 70.73 12.26
N TRP A 711 6.08 70.77 13.08
CA TRP A 711 6.70 72.02 13.52
C TRP A 711 7.32 72.77 12.35
N GLY A 712 8.04 72.05 11.49
CA GLY A 712 8.63 72.59 10.27
C GLY A 712 7.61 73.21 9.31
N LYS A 713 6.42 72.60 9.22
CA LYS A 713 5.25 73.14 8.49
C LYS A 713 4.80 74.47 9.08
N HIS A 714 4.65 74.55 10.41
CA HIS A 714 4.23 75.78 11.09
C HIS A 714 5.22 76.93 10.91
N LEU A 715 6.54 76.66 10.92
CA LEU A 715 7.57 77.66 10.65
C LEU A 715 7.65 78.13 9.18
N GLY A 716 6.83 77.57 8.28
CA GLY A 716 6.85 77.88 6.85
C GLY A 716 8.13 77.43 6.13
N LYS A 717 8.98 76.61 6.78
CA LYS A 717 10.24 76.09 6.20
C LYS A 717 10.04 74.83 5.35
N PHE A 718 8.93 74.12 5.56
CA PHE A 718 8.55 72.94 4.78
C PHE A 718 7.23 73.20 4.05
N SER A 719 7.31 73.66 2.80
CA SER A 719 6.15 73.84 1.90
C SER A 719 5.96 72.65 0.92
N MET A 720 6.86 71.67 0.91
CA MET A 720 6.87 70.53 -0.02
C MET A 720 5.95 69.35 0.39
N MET A 721 5.04 69.50 1.36
CA MET A 721 4.18 68.38 1.77
C MET A 721 3.24 67.92 0.64
N GLU A 722 2.74 68.84 -0.19
CA GLU A 722 1.90 68.52 -1.36
C GLU A 722 2.69 67.77 -2.45
N GLN A 723 3.98 68.06 -2.61
CA GLN A 723 4.83 67.32 -3.54
C GLN A 723 5.14 65.90 -3.03
N LEU A 724 5.34 65.73 -1.72
CA LEU A 724 5.56 64.42 -1.11
C LEU A 724 4.32 63.53 -1.18
N VAL A 725 3.13 64.08 -0.95
CA VAL A 725 1.85 63.36 -1.15
C VAL A 725 1.66 62.94 -2.62
N TYR A 726 2.06 63.78 -3.57
CA TYR A 726 2.04 63.42 -4.99
C TYR A 726 3.02 62.28 -5.34
N TYR A 727 4.20 62.22 -4.70
CA TYR A 727 5.14 61.11 -4.91
C TYR A 727 4.66 59.80 -4.24
N ASP A 728 4.02 59.89 -3.06
CA ASP A 728 3.40 58.76 -2.34
C ASP A 728 2.28 58.10 -3.18
N GLU A 729 1.45 58.89 -3.86
CA GLU A 729 0.41 58.38 -4.78
C GLU A 729 0.98 57.64 -6.01
N ILE A 730 2.23 57.92 -6.41
CA ILE A 730 2.87 57.34 -7.60
C ILE A 730 3.68 56.07 -7.26
N GLU A 731 4.27 55.98 -6.06
CA GLU A 731 5.11 54.86 -5.64
C GLU A 731 4.31 53.73 -4.96
N THR A 732 3.51 52.98 -5.73
CA THR A 732 2.67 51.89 -5.17
C THR A 732 3.42 50.63 -4.72
N GLU A 733 4.73 50.53 -4.95
CA GLU A 733 5.53 49.32 -4.66
C GLU A 733 6.04 49.25 -3.22
N TRP A 734 6.06 50.36 -2.47
CA TRP A 734 6.64 50.45 -1.13
C TRP A 734 5.54 50.81 -0.13
N TYR A 735 5.60 50.24 1.08
CA TYR A 735 4.71 50.66 2.18
C TYR A 735 5.33 51.85 2.89
N ASP A 736 4.65 52.98 2.83
CA ASP A 736 5.09 54.19 3.50
C ASP A 736 4.98 54.06 5.02
N PHE A 737 6.10 54.37 5.70
CA PHE A 737 6.17 54.32 7.16
C PHE A 737 5.52 55.56 7.81
N ILE A 738 5.31 56.62 7.04
CA ILE A 738 4.66 57.87 7.46
C ILE A 738 3.64 58.22 6.40
N ASP A 739 2.37 58.25 6.79
CA ASP A 739 1.30 58.75 5.93
C ASP A 739 1.35 60.28 5.94
N PHE A 740 1.77 60.87 4.81
CA PHE A 740 1.86 62.32 4.64
C PHE A 740 0.52 62.96 4.26
N SER A 741 -0.49 62.15 3.89
CA SER A 741 -1.83 62.60 3.53
C SER A 741 -2.72 62.86 4.76
N GLY A 742 -2.45 62.12 5.86
CA GLY A 742 -3.19 62.19 7.11
C GLY A 742 -2.75 63.30 8.09
N ASN A 743 -3.45 63.41 9.22
CA ASN A 743 -3.08 64.33 10.29
C ASN A 743 -1.85 63.80 11.06
N LEU A 744 -0.68 64.40 10.83
CA LEU A 744 0.59 64.02 11.46
C LEU A 744 0.55 64.00 13.00
N LYS A 745 -0.32 64.81 13.64
CA LYS A 745 -0.49 64.82 15.11
C LYS A 745 -1.18 63.56 15.60
N GLU A 746 -2.22 63.10 14.90
CA GLU A 746 -2.93 61.88 15.24
C GLU A 746 -2.04 60.65 14.99
N TYR A 747 -1.30 60.67 13.88
CA TYR A 747 -0.33 59.62 13.57
C TYR A 747 0.81 59.53 14.62
N ASN A 748 1.29 60.67 15.15
CA ASN A 748 2.24 60.69 16.26
C ASN A 748 1.70 59.97 17.50
N VAL A 749 0.44 60.22 17.89
CA VAL A 749 -0.17 59.62 19.08
C VAL A 749 -0.29 58.10 18.90
N LEU A 750 -0.71 57.66 17.71
CA LEU A 750 -0.79 56.24 17.36
C LEU A 750 0.58 55.55 17.44
N GLN A 751 1.62 56.14 16.83
CA GLN A 751 2.98 55.57 16.82
C GLN A 751 3.63 55.62 18.20
N SER A 752 3.38 56.66 19.00
CA SER A 752 3.82 56.74 20.40
C SER A 752 3.17 55.66 21.28
N SER A 753 1.90 55.32 21.02
CA SER A 753 1.21 54.22 21.70
C SER A 753 1.79 52.85 21.31
N LYS A 754 2.02 52.62 20.02
CA LYS A 754 2.66 51.38 19.51
C LYS A 754 4.07 51.20 20.09
N ALA A 755 4.87 52.26 20.14
CA ALA A 755 6.21 52.24 20.72
C ALA A 755 6.22 51.78 22.18
N ARG A 756 5.27 52.28 22.99
CA ARG A 756 5.10 51.86 24.39
C ARG A 756 4.66 50.41 24.51
N SER A 757 3.75 49.96 23.65
CA SER A 757 3.29 48.57 23.64
C SER A 757 4.43 47.59 23.34
N TYR A 758 5.22 47.85 22.29
CA TYR A 758 6.39 47.01 21.96
C TYR A 758 7.47 47.04 23.04
N PHE A 759 7.70 48.21 23.65
CA PHE A 759 8.61 48.32 24.80
C PHE A 759 8.08 47.55 26.02
N GLY A 760 6.77 47.55 26.27
CA GLY A 760 6.12 46.72 27.28
C GLY A 760 6.32 45.23 27.04
N GLN A 761 6.13 44.77 25.80
CA GLN A 761 6.38 43.37 25.40
C GLN A 761 7.85 42.98 25.57
N LEU A 762 8.79 43.89 25.28
CA LEU A 762 10.21 43.69 25.56
C LEU A 762 10.46 43.50 27.06
N LEU A 763 9.90 44.35 27.91
CA LEU A 763 10.03 44.23 29.38
C LEU A 763 9.44 42.92 29.91
N THR A 764 8.27 42.50 29.42
CA THR A 764 7.66 41.21 29.78
C THR A 764 8.54 40.04 29.32
N ALA A 765 9.11 40.09 28.12
CA ALA A 765 9.99 39.04 27.62
C ALA A 765 11.30 38.95 28.43
N VAL A 766 11.86 40.09 28.86
CA VAL A 766 13.03 40.17 29.74
C VAL A 766 12.71 39.66 31.15
N ALA A 767 11.51 39.95 31.67
CA ALA A 767 11.05 39.43 32.97
C ALA A 767 10.85 37.90 32.93
N ASN A 768 10.28 37.37 31.85
CA ASN A 768 10.15 35.91 31.64
C ASN A 768 11.53 35.23 31.53
N LEU A 769 12.51 35.90 30.91
CA LEU A 769 13.89 35.44 30.88
C LEU A 769 14.51 35.38 32.28
N ALA A 770 14.27 36.39 33.12
CA ALA A 770 14.71 36.39 34.52
C ALA A 770 14.07 35.25 35.32
N GLN A 771 12.79 34.95 35.09
CA GLN A 771 12.10 33.81 35.70
C GLN A 771 12.68 32.46 35.26
N SER A 772 13.24 32.36 34.05
CA SER A 772 13.89 31.16 33.55
C SER A 772 15.28 30.86 34.14
N GLY A 773 15.79 31.74 35.03
CA GLY A 773 17.07 31.55 35.75
C GLY A 773 18.31 32.03 35.00
N VAL A 774 18.14 32.74 33.89
CA VAL A 774 19.24 33.38 33.13
C VAL A 774 19.62 34.70 33.80
N ASP A 775 20.92 34.99 33.91
CA ASP A 775 21.40 36.26 34.45
C ASP A 775 21.15 37.41 33.45
N VAL A 776 20.06 38.14 33.70
CA VAL A 776 19.60 39.24 32.86
C VAL A 776 20.43 40.51 33.07
N TYR A 777 21.19 40.61 34.18
CA TYR A 777 22.04 41.76 34.46
C TYR A 777 23.21 41.87 33.48
N LEU A 778 23.66 40.75 32.90
CA LEU A 778 24.70 40.74 31.87
C LEU A 778 24.15 41.06 30.48
N SER A 779 22.99 40.52 30.12
CA SER A 779 22.43 40.61 28.76
C SER A 779 21.63 41.89 28.49
N SER A 780 21.00 42.47 29.52
CA SER A 780 20.12 43.65 29.40
C SER A 780 20.46 44.73 30.43
N SER A 781 21.76 44.88 30.74
CA SER A 781 22.28 45.81 31.76
C SER A 781 21.74 47.24 31.62
N VAL A 782 21.60 47.73 30.38
CA VAL A 782 21.13 49.08 30.07
C VAL A 782 19.62 49.27 30.28
N ILE A 783 18.82 48.20 30.12
CA ILE A 783 17.37 48.25 30.35
C ILE A 783 17.07 48.20 31.85
N ILE A 784 17.90 47.47 32.60
CA ILE A 784 17.75 47.25 34.05
C ILE A 784 18.43 48.35 34.87
N SER A 785 19.42 49.04 34.32
CA SER A 785 20.14 50.10 35.03
C SER A 785 19.19 51.21 35.46
N ARG A 786 19.32 51.62 36.72
CA ARG A 786 18.52 52.70 37.31
C ARG A 786 19.01 54.10 36.91
N GLN A 787 20.14 54.17 36.21
CA GLN A 787 20.86 55.40 35.88
C GLN A 787 21.21 55.40 34.39
N VAL A 788 20.20 55.68 33.55
CA VAL A 788 20.45 56.07 32.16
C VAL A 788 20.52 57.60 32.14
N PRO A 789 21.66 58.19 31.73
CA PRO A 789 21.78 59.64 31.63
C PRO A 789 20.99 60.12 30.41
N THR A 790 19.88 60.80 30.65
CA THR A 790 19.09 61.46 29.60
C THR A 790 19.24 62.97 29.72
N ARG A 791 19.60 63.61 28.62
CA ARG A 791 19.66 65.08 28.54
C ARG A 791 18.34 65.59 27.97
N PHE A 792 17.84 66.67 28.56
CA PHE A 792 16.68 67.40 28.08
C PHE A 792 17.15 68.81 27.69
N CYS A 793 16.56 69.42 26.67
CA CYS A 793 16.82 70.82 26.36
C CYS A 793 15.70 71.67 26.95
N ASP A 794 16.06 72.70 27.71
CA ASP A 794 15.13 73.75 28.17
C ASP A 794 15.34 75.00 27.31
N GLY A 795 14.48 75.18 26.31
CA GLY A 795 14.69 76.15 25.24
C GLY A 795 15.97 75.82 24.45
N ASP A 796 16.90 76.77 24.36
CA ASP A 796 18.18 76.62 23.65
C ASP A 796 19.31 76.04 24.53
N LEU A 797 19.06 75.77 25.81
CA LEU A 797 20.06 75.31 26.77
C LEU A 797 19.87 73.82 27.10
N ALA A 798 20.91 73.02 26.89
CA ALA A 798 20.92 71.62 27.32
C ALA A 798 21.03 71.56 28.86
N VAL A 799 20.02 70.99 29.50
CA VAL A 799 20.00 70.75 30.94
C VAL A 799 20.97 69.63 31.29
N ASP A 800 21.56 69.71 32.49
CA ASP A 800 22.41 68.64 33.03
C ASP A 800 21.71 67.28 32.95
N PRO A 801 22.45 66.19 32.65
CA PRO A 801 21.86 64.88 32.42
C PRO A 801 21.11 64.40 33.67
N VAL A 802 19.80 64.20 33.51
CA VAL A 802 18.95 63.61 34.54
C VAL A 802 19.08 62.11 34.44
N ASN A 803 19.53 61.49 35.53
CA ASN A 803 19.67 60.05 35.61
C ASN A 803 18.34 59.42 36.04
N GLY A 804 17.87 58.44 35.28
CA GLY A 804 16.74 57.62 35.72
C GLY A 804 16.61 56.30 34.96
N PRO A 805 15.66 55.44 35.38
CA PRO A 805 15.41 54.18 34.70
C PRO A 805 15.03 54.38 33.23
N LEU A 806 15.55 53.55 32.33
CA LEU A 806 15.22 53.64 30.89
C LEU A 806 13.71 53.54 30.65
N ALA A 807 13.01 52.69 31.41
CA ALA A 807 11.58 52.50 31.27
C ALA A 807 10.77 53.76 31.62
N SER A 808 11.13 54.46 32.70
CA SER A 808 10.47 55.72 33.07
C SER A 808 10.80 56.82 32.09
N MET A 809 12.04 56.90 31.61
CA MET A 809 12.45 57.92 30.63
C MET A 809 11.79 57.70 29.26
N PHE A 810 11.67 56.44 28.82
CA PHE A 810 10.97 56.09 27.59
C PHE A 810 9.46 56.37 27.68
N ALA A 811 8.83 56.04 28.81
CA ALA A 811 7.42 56.34 29.07
C ALA A 811 7.15 57.85 29.12
N TYR A 812 8.03 58.60 29.79
CA TYR A 812 8.00 60.06 29.88
C TYR A 812 8.16 60.71 28.50
N ASN A 813 9.16 60.29 27.71
CA ASN A 813 9.35 60.81 26.35
C ASN A 813 8.12 60.55 25.46
N GLY A 814 7.55 59.34 25.53
CA GLY A 814 6.28 59.05 24.86
C GLY A 814 5.11 59.92 25.34
N PHE A 815 5.11 60.34 26.62
CA PHE A 815 4.04 61.17 27.19
C PHE A 815 4.18 62.61 26.69
N MET A 816 5.41 63.12 26.69
CA MET A 816 5.73 64.44 26.17
C MET A 816 5.40 64.57 24.68
N ARG A 817 5.62 63.51 23.88
CA ARG A 817 5.20 63.49 22.46
C ARG A 817 3.69 63.57 22.28
N SER A 818 2.93 62.81 23.07
CA SER A 818 1.48 62.89 23.03
C SER A 818 0.95 64.24 23.55
N LEU A 819 1.60 64.81 24.56
CA LEU A 819 1.24 66.11 25.12
C LEU A 819 1.52 67.25 24.12
N THR A 820 2.70 67.25 23.50
CA THR A 820 3.06 68.22 22.45
C THR A 820 2.10 68.13 21.26
N ALA A 821 1.73 66.93 20.83
CA ALA A 821 0.70 66.74 19.79
C ALA A 821 -0.68 67.32 20.18
N ALA A 822 -1.04 67.31 21.47
CA ALA A 822 -2.30 67.86 21.97
C ALA A 822 -2.28 69.39 22.18
N THR A 823 -1.11 70.00 22.35
CA THR A 823 -0.96 71.45 22.52
C THR A 823 -1.07 72.22 21.20
N PRO A 824 -1.63 73.44 21.20
CA PRO A 824 -1.70 74.28 20.01
C PRO A 824 -0.31 74.73 19.54
N GLU A 825 -0.10 74.79 18.22
CA GLU A 825 1.21 75.03 17.59
C GLU A 825 1.86 76.37 17.97
N SER A 826 1.05 77.39 18.28
CA SER A 826 1.53 78.69 18.73
C SER A 826 2.25 78.65 20.09
N GLN A 827 2.01 77.61 20.89
CA GLN A 827 2.65 77.42 22.19
C GLN A 827 3.87 76.50 22.12
N TRP A 828 4.12 75.89 20.96
CA TRP A 828 5.21 74.94 20.80
C TRP A 828 6.57 75.58 21.04
N ALA A 829 6.78 76.85 20.66
CA ALA A 829 7.99 77.62 20.92
C ALA A 829 8.31 77.81 22.42
N ASN A 830 7.30 77.71 23.29
CA ASN A 830 7.44 77.80 24.75
C ASN A 830 7.55 76.42 25.42
N LEU A 831 7.46 75.33 24.64
CA LEU A 831 7.66 73.97 25.14
C LEU A 831 9.16 73.68 25.13
N SER A 832 9.71 73.57 26.32
CA SER A 832 11.11 73.27 26.61
C SER A 832 11.46 71.81 26.33
N TYR A 833 11.27 71.32 25.10
CA TYR A 833 11.47 69.90 24.79
C TYR A 833 11.83 69.63 23.32
N PHE A 834 13.11 69.80 22.97
CA PHE A 834 13.77 69.03 21.90
C PHE A 834 14.93 68.21 22.44
#